data_AF-A0AAV1LA67-F1
#
_entry.id   AF-A0AAV1LA67-F1
#
_cell.length_a   1.000
_cell.length_b   1.000
_cell.length_c   1.000
_cell.angle_alpha   90.00
_cell.angle_beta   90.00
_cell.angle_gamma   90.00
#
_symmetry.space_group_name_H-M   'P 1'
#
loop_
_entity.id
_entity.type
_entity.pdbx_description
1 polymer ?
#
loop_
_entity_poly.entity_id
_entity_poly.type
_entity_poly.pdbx_seq_one_letter_code
_entity_poly.pdbx_strand_id
1 'polypeptide(L)'
;MDDEYVHFSPKVSQYNKVTKKYPFRNSPEKLTFTGNFTSWNRQFYISKSEKHNSLRLDILNTVMKRTESRMSQQKALENLPDDNTLYEDPKDLIVNRPAKPPRKRNMHANSGKEAKVLLKEQKKKLGKKYEGLITALMDRCEENVVAISEKDAHIAKLKEKLKAVLEYNKLFAGENDRLKCEHATLVKYAEECKRVIKEERERNADLQSKCKNLQERVKQFEIPDKEQSEPSTAIPLVEVCMNCSSRQIVLNQVREQNSRLQKDMQALKDVLYRLNVQLSRYQEKLRSNAPTLSTDNKATDKYECLDSLIRLDHRRESGTEDSAAKKESHEESHTKLVDLSGLLSAQALAPLFDAYQENLQEKDNLILDYEKQFENINKKSKQVISENKSLSDKVEALENELQHVRQSYKRIIVEKETTDIENSTLTERAERAESKLKEVYELYEDKIAAMMRDYETVHREYFAVKNALEASAGKISQLDAMRARTVPADLHERRLDHCKRLLEELKHQYSMENERKTEQLKKLQEDFRSTQEKYNKICQEHEAVKEELRTALKNVKLYRRAAVIFRHRARTAAATATRVRRSVRTKRTNNEPLRHALYALDRIKNEIKTVKSRAYTSLEELERRIVEQERRAAHAQAEYRRELERASLALEHKEGIIRSLIDKVADVEEVRLSQTNTHRLQGIVMDSSSESASTKEKEKKESKAPVKLVPVSSGYFQEKERKGKTK
;
A
#
# COMPACT_ATOMS: atom_id res chain seq x y z
N MET A 1 33.22 -42.54 12.18
CA MET A 1 32.86 -41.16 11.82
C MET A 1 32.70 -41.21 10.32
N ASP A 2 31.49 -41.57 9.92
CA ASP A 2 31.15 -41.99 8.56
C ASP A 2 30.81 -40.73 7.75
N ASP A 3 31.64 -40.42 6.74
CA ASP A 3 31.38 -39.33 5.80
C ASP A 3 30.81 -39.91 4.50
N GLU A 4 29.48 -39.84 4.37
CA GLU A 4 28.76 -40.11 3.13
C GLU A 4 28.92 -38.93 2.14
N TYR A 5 29.67 -39.18 1.07
CA TYR A 5 29.79 -38.30 -0.08
C TYR A 5 28.59 -38.48 -1.01
N VAL A 6 27.61 -37.56 -0.95
CA VAL A 6 26.44 -37.59 -1.85
C VAL A 6 26.78 -36.95 -3.20
N HIS A 7 26.86 -37.79 -4.24
CA HIS A 7 26.96 -37.37 -5.64
C HIS A 7 25.61 -36.84 -6.14
N PHE A 8 25.54 -35.55 -6.52
CA PHE A 8 24.41 -35.00 -7.26
C PHE A 8 24.70 -35.03 -8.77
N SER A 9 23.94 -35.84 -9.52
CA SER A 9 23.82 -35.77 -10.98
C SER A 9 22.46 -35.17 -11.36
N PRO A 10 22.38 -34.14 -12.22
CA PRO A 10 21.10 -33.61 -12.67
C PRO A 10 20.52 -34.48 -13.79
N LYS A 11 19.35 -35.10 -13.53
CA LYS A 11 18.54 -35.78 -14.56
C LYS A 11 17.81 -34.74 -15.42
N VAL A 12 18.17 -34.66 -16.70
CA VAL A 12 17.40 -33.95 -17.73
C VAL A 12 16.24 -34.87 -18.15
N SER A 13 15.01 -34.45 -17.86
CA SER A 13 13.79 -35.17 -18.28
C SER A 13 13.42 -34.79 -19.72
N GLN A 14 13.56 -35.73 -20.65
CA GLN A 14 13.06 -35.65 -22.01
C GLN A 14 11.56 -35.99 -22.03
N TYR A 15 10.71 -35.04 -22.42
CA TYR A 15 9.30 -35.33 -22.72
C TYR A 15 9.13 -35.73 -24.19
N ASN A 16 8.77 -37.00 -24.37
CA ASN A 16 8.38 -37.59 -25.64
C ASN A 16 6.98 -37.13 -26.09
N LYS A 17 6.87 -36.90 -27.40
CA LYS A 17 5.61 -36.66 -28.13
C LYS A 17 4.75 -37.93 -28.10
N VAL A 18 3.48 -37.81 -27.70
CA VAL A 18 2.46 -38.84 -27.93
C VAL A 18 1.28 -38.22 -28.68
N THR A 19 1.16 -38.65 -29.93
CA THR A 19 -0.02 -38.48 -30.79
C THR A 19 -1.08 -39.52 -30.44
N LYS A 20 -2.34 -39.10 -30.25
CA LYS A 20 -3.52 -39.98 -30.36
C LYS A 20 -4.71 -39.24 -30.98
N LYS A 21 -5.32 -39.88 -31.99
CA LYS A 21 -6.50 -39.44 -32.75
C LYS A 21 -7.79 -40.09 -32.18
N TYR A 22 -8.91 -39.37 -32.37
CA TYR A 22 -10.35 -39.75 -32.39
C TYR A 22 -11.13 -39.96 -31.06
N PRO A 23 -12.49 -39.85 -31.04
CA PRO A 23 -13.42 -38.95 -31.76
C PRO A 23 -14.46 -38.25 -30.83
N PHE A 24 -15.23 -37.33 -31.45
CA PHE A 24 -16.38 -36.56 -30.95
C PHE A 24 -17.43 -37.31 -30.10
N ARG A 25 -17.88 -36.69 -28.99
CA ARG A 25 -19.28 -36.75 -28.52
C ARG A 25 -19.66 -35.48 -27.75
N ASN A 26 -20.80 -34.89 -28.13
CA ASN A 26 -21.34 -33.61 -27.69
C ASN A 26 -21.83 -33.62 -26.23
N SER A 27 -21.45 -32.61 -25.45
CA SER A 27 -22.20 -32.08 -24.29
C SER A 27 -21.78 -30.61 -24.02
N PRO A 28 -22.67 -29.75 -23.47
CA PRO A 28 -22.59 -28.30 -23.65
C PRO A 28 -21.57 -27.59 -22.74
N GLU A 29 -20.99 -26.52 -23.29
CA GLU A 29 -19.93 -25.69 -22.72
C GLU A 29 -20.26 -25.09 -21.34
N LYS A 30 -19.41 -25.39 -20.36
CA LYS A 30 -19.21 -24.54 -19.19
C LYS A 30 -18.12 -23.51 -19.54
N LEU A 31 -18.52 -22.24 -19.66
CA LEU A 31 -17.60 -21.12 -19.83
C LEU A 31 -16.82 -20.88 -18.52
N THR A 32 -15.60 -21.40 -18.43
CA THR A 32 -14.60 -20.94 -17.48
C THR A 32 -13.65 -19.98 -18.18
N PHE A 33 -13.59 -18.75 -17.69
CA PHE A 33 -12.66 -17.72 -18.15
C PHE A 33 -11.25 -18.02 -17.64
N THR A 34 -10.39 -18.61 -18.48
CA THR A 34 -8.93 -18.61 -18.29
C THR A 34 -8.27 -17.99 -19.53
N GLY A 35 -7.88 -16.72 -19.43
CA GLY A 35 -7.22 -15.98 -20.50
C GLY A 35 -5.71 -16.17 -20.48
N ASN A 36 -5.20 -17.07 -21.33
CA ASN A 36 -3.81 -17.05 -21.79
C ASN A 36 -3.68 -16.01 -22.91
N PHE A 37 -2.97 -14.90 -22.67
CA PHE A 37 -2.70 -13.89 -23.69
C PHE A 37 -1.38 -14.16 -24.40
N THR A 38 -1.46 -14.56 -25.67
CA THR A 38 -0.34 -14.53 -26.62
C THR A 38 -0.20 -13.13 -27.25
N SER A 39 0.99 -12.83 -27.77
CA SER A 39 1.54 -11.50 -27.99
C SER A 39 1.12 -10.77 -29.27
N TRP A 40 0.07 -11.19 -29.99
CA TRP A 40 -0.22 -10.70 -31.34
C TRP A 40 -1.58 -10.00 -31.48
N ASN A 41 -1.91 -9.09 -30.56
CA ASN A 41 -2.92 -8.04 -30.77
C ASN A 41 -2.75 -6.93 -29.73
N ARG A 42 -1.84 -5.98 -29.99
CA ARG A 42 -1.75 -4.72 -29.24
C ARG A 42 -2.26 -3.58 -30.11
N GLN A 43 -3.57 -3.35 -30.06
CA GLN A 43 -4.19 -2.04 -30.28
C GLN A 43 -5.69 -2.17 -29.98
N PHE A 44 -6.07 -1.86 -28.74
CA PHE A 44 -7.46 -1.54 -28.41
C PHE A 44 -7.60 -0.01 -28.37
N TYR A 45 -7.80 0.59 -29.54
CA TYR A 45 -8.46 1.90 -29.60
C TYR A 45 -9.97 1.64 -29.46
N ILE A 46 -10.50 1.84 -28.26
CA ILE A 46 -11.94 1.72 -28.00
C ILE A 46 -12.56 3.11 -28.17
N SER A 47 -13.20 3.35 -29.31
CA SER A 47 -14.02 4.54 -29.54
C SER A 47 -15.31 4.44 -28.71
N LYS A 48 -15.64 5.50 -27.97
CA LYS A 48 -16.84 5.58 -27.09
C LYS A 48 -18.17 5.39 -27.83
N SER A 49 -18.19 5.48 -29.17
CA SER A 49 -19.41 5.41 -29.98
C SER A 49 -19.96 3.97 -30.15
N GLU A 50 -19.13 2.93 -30.05
CA GLU A 50 -19.58 1.56 -30.34
C GLU A 50 -20.31 0.89 -29.17
N LYS A 51 -19.99 1.26 -27.92
CA LYS A 51 -20.70 0.75 -26.72
C LYS A 51 -22.17 1.18 -26.68
N HIS A 52 -22.51 2.38 -27.15
CA HIS A 52 -23.89 2.86 -27.12
C HIS A 52 -24.78 2.14 -28.14
N ASN A 53 -24.23 1.76 -29.29
CA ASN A 53 -24.98 1.03 -30.32
C ASN A 53 -25.13 -0.46 -29.98
N SER A 54 -24.09 -1.08 -29.42
CA SER A 54 -24.16 -2.48 -28.95
C SER A 54 -25.15 -2.64 -27.79
N LEU A 55 -25.12 -1.75 -26.79
CA LEU A 55 -26.07 -1.80 -25.67
C LEU A 55 -27.51 -1.52 -26.14
N ARG A 56 -27.70 -0.61 -27.10
CA ARG A 56 -29.03 -0.33 -27.68
C ARG A 56 -29.56 -1.52 -28.48
N LEU A 57 -28.70 -2.24 -29.19
CA LEU A 57 -29.06 -3.44 -29.95
C LEU A 57 -29.38 -4.62 -29.02
N ASP A 58 -28.63 -4.79 -27.92
CA ASP A 58 -28.91 -5.81 -26.91
C ASP A 58 -30.19 -5.53 -26.13
N ILE A 59 -30.47 -4.26 -25.81
CA ILE A 59 -31.76 -3.86 -25.21
C ILE A 59 -32.89 -4.13 -26.18
N LEU A 60 -32.75 -3.80 -27.47
CA LEU A 60 -33.77 -4.09 -28.49
C LEU A 60 -34.02 -5.59 -28.63
N ASN A 61 -32.96 -6.40 -28.71
CA ASN A 61 -33.06 -7.86 -28.80
C ASN A 61 -33.69 -8.49 -27.56
N THR A 62 -33.40 -7.94 -26.37
CA THR A 62 -34.01 -8.39 -25.12
C THR A 62 -35.50 -8.03 -25.06
N VAL A 63 -35.88 -6.83 -25.53
CA VAL A 63 -37.28 -6.40 -25.63
C VAL A 63 -38.03 -7.24 -26.67
N MET A 64 -37.43 -7.54 -27.83
CA MET A 64 -38.06 -8.41 -28.84
C MET A 64 -38.28 -9.83 -28.30
N LYS A 65 -37.28 -10.46 -27.68
CA LYS A 65 -37.43 -11.80 -27.06
C LYS A 65 -38.51 -11.83 -25.97
N ARG A 66 -38.62 -10.76 -25.17
CA ARG A 66 -39.64 -10.64 -24.12
C ARG A 66 -41.04 -10.44 -24.69
N THR A 67 -41.15 -9.75 -25.83
CA THR A 67 -42.41 -9.54 -26.56
C THR A 67 -42.86 -10.83 -27.26
N GLU A 68 -41.93 -11.57 -27.88
CA GLU A 68 -42.18 -12.88 -28.49
C GLU A 68 -42.61 -13.93 -27.47
N SER A 69 -42.02 -13.91 -26.27
CA SER A 69 -42.40 -14.81 -25.17
C SER A 69 -43.81 -14.50 -24.64
N ARG A 70 -44.21 -13.22 -24.58
CA ARG A 70 -45.58 -12.82 -24.23
C ARG A 70 -46.61 -13.17 -25.31
N MET A 71 -46.28 -12.98 -26.58
CA MET A 71 -47.13 -13.38 -27.71
C MET A 71 -47.31 -14.90 -27.78
N SER A 72 -46.26 -15.67 -27.44
CA SER A 72 -46.33 -17.14 -27.36
C SER A 72 -47.17 -17.62 -26.17
N GLN A 73 -47.14 -16.91 -25.03
CA GLN A 73 -48.04 -17.18 -23.90
C GLN A 73 -49.51 -16.88 -24.22
N GLN A 74 -49.77 -15.85 -25.04
CA GLN A 74 -51.13 -15.48 -25.43
C GLN A 74 -51.71 -16.44 -26.47
N LYS A 75 -50.88 -16.95 -27.40
CA LYS A 75 -51.26 -18.04 -28.33
C LYS A 75 -51.43 -19.42 -27.67
N ALA A 76 -50.84 -19.64 -26.50
CA ALA A 76 -51.02 -20.87 -25.74
C ALA A 76 -52.37 -20.91 -24.97
N LEU A 77 -53.09 -19.79 -24.87
CA LEU A 77 -54.43 -19.73 -24.26
C LEU A 77 -55.58 -19.86 -25.26
N GLU A 78 -55.32 -19.81 -26.56
CA GLU A 78 -56.35 -19.90 -27.62
C GLU A 78 -56.58 -21.33 -28.16
N ASN A 79 -55.89 -22.34 -27.63
CA ASN A 79 -56.03 -23.73 -28.09
C ASN A 79 -56.32 -24.69 -26.94
N LEU A 80 -57.55 -24.72 -26.44
CA LEU A 80 -58.18 -25.93 -25.90
C LEU A 80 -59.70 -25.92 -26.17
N PRO A 81 -60.29 -27.10 -26.38
CA PRO A 81 -61.49 -27.27 -27.17
C PRO A 81 -62.79 -27.07 -26.39
N ASP A 82 -63.76 -26.63 -27.19
CA ASP A 82 -65.20 -26.52 -26.96
C ASP A 82 -65.82 -27.89 -26.65
N ASP A 83 -66.53 -27.98 -25.52
CA ASP A 83 -67.47 -29.05 -25.18
C ASP A 83 -68.75 -28.43 -24.61
N ASN A 84 -69.53 -27.86 -25.54
CA ASN A 84 -70.97 -28.07 -25.74
C ASN A 84 -71.85 -28.34 -24.50
N THR A 85 -72.91 -27.54 -24.29
CA THR A 85 -74.31 -28.05 -24.32
C THR A 85 -75.36 -26.98 -24.00
N LEU A 86 -76.39 -26.95 -24.85
CA LEU A 86 -77.75 -26.41 -24.68
C LEU A 86 -77.96 -24.89 -24.61
N TYR A 87 -78.14 -24.36 -25.82
CA TYR A 87 -79.04 -23.26 -26.12
C TYR A 87 -80.49 -23.79 -26.13
N GLU A 88 -81.38 -23.23 -25.29
CA GLU A 88 -82.82 -23.25 -25.53
C GLU A 88 -83.39 -21.84 -25.30
N ASP A 89 -84.01 -21.31 -26.35
CA ASP A 89 -84.83 -20.09 -26.36
C ASP A 89 -86.30 -20.51 -26.27
N PRO A 90 -87.03 -20.15 -25.19
CA PRO A 90 -88.48 -20.12 -25.25
C PRO A 90 -88.99 -18.67 -25.10
N LYS A 91 -89.40 -18.11 -26.24
CA LYS A 91 -90.37 -17.01 -26.29
C LYS A 91 -91.76 -17.49 -25.85
N ASP A 92 -92.48 -16.52 -25.28
CA ASP A 92 -93.93 -16.44 -25.06
C ASP A 92 -94.55 -17.33 -23.97
N LEU A 93 -95.10 -16.68 -22.92
CA LEU A 93 -96.43 -16.93 -22.34
C LEU A 93 -96.80 -15.89 -21.25
N ILE A 94 -97.69 -14.99 -21.67
CA ILE A 94 -98.73 -14.16 -21.04
C ILE A 94 -98.98 -14.20 -19.49
N VAL A 95 -99.32 -12.99 -18.96
CA VAL A 95 -100.23 -12.65 -17.83
C VAL A 95 -99.65 -12.41 -16.42
N ASN A 96 -99.40 -11.14 -16.03
CA ASN A 96 -100.13 -10.39 -14.97
C ASN A 96 -99.49 -9.02 -14.61
N ARG A 97 -100.33 -7.98 -14.63
CA ARG A 97 -100.12 -6.61 -14.09
C ARG A 97 -100.38 -6.60 -12.55
N PRO A 98 -100.28 -5.46 -11.81
CA PRO A 98 -99.47 -4.23 -11.92
C PRO A 98 -98.87 -3.75 -10.56
N ALA A 99 -98.03 -2.69 -10.54
CA ALA A 99 -98.17 -1.58 -9.57
C ALA A 99 -97.33 -0.35 -9.99
N LYS A 100 -98.01 0.78 -10.18
CA LYS A 100 -97.43 2.10 -10.48
C LYS A 100 -96.79 2.71 -9.22
N PRO A 101 -95.75 3.55 -9.34
CA PRO A 101 -95.20 4.31 -8.23
C PRO A 101 -96.16 5.41 -7.78
N PRO A 102 -96.28 5.72 -6.47
CA PRO A 102 -97.21 6.72 -5.99
C PRO A 102 -96.72 8.13 -6.35
N ARG A 103 -97.67 8.89 -6.89
CA ARG A 103 -97.61 10.32 -7.21
C ARG A 103 -97.30 11.17 -5.98
N LYS A 104 -96.53 12.23 -6.25
CA LYS A 104 -96.39 13.47 -5.47
C LYS A 104 -97.73 13.93 -4.87
N ARG A 105 -97.75 14.18 -3.57
CA ARG A 105 -98.79 14.99 -2.91
C ARG A 105 -98.15 16.23 -2.31
N ASN A 106 -98.47 17.36 -2.93
CA ASN A 106 -98.36 18.70 -2.34
C ASN A 106 -99.33 18.76 -1.15
N MET A 107 -98.88 19.27 0.01
CA MET A 107 -99.77 19.75 1.06
C MET A 107 -99.26 21.11 1.55
N HIS A 108 -100.14 22.10 1.37
CA HIS A 108 -100.01 23.44 1.93
C HIS A 108 -100.26 23.44 3.44
N ALA A 109 -99.73 24.49 4.06
CA ALA A 109 -99.70 24.81 5.47
C ALA A 109 -101.09 24.98 6.12
N ASN A 110 -101.22 24.66 7.42
CA ASN A 110 -101.40 25.71 8.45
C ASN A 110 -101.37 25.18 9.90
N SER A 111 -100.69 25.98 10.74
CA SER A 111 -100.87 26.26 12.18
C SER A 111 -101.02 25.14 13.21
N GLY A 112 -100.17 25.21 14.25
CA GLY A 112 -100.42 24.60 15.56
C GLY A 112 -99.11 24.25 16.27
N LYS A 113 -99.01 24.50 17.57
CA LYS A 113 -97.77 24.44 18.38
C LYS A 113 -96.99 23.10 18.32
N GLU A 114 -97.56 22.04 17.75
CA GLU A 114 -96.92 20.74 17.50
C GLU A 114 -95.93 20.73 16.32
N ALA A 115 -96.14 21.54 15.29
CA ALA A 115 -95.22 21.61 14.14
C ALA A 115 -93.83 22.13 14.54
N LYS A 116 -93.75 23.02 15.55
CA LYS A 116 -92.47 23.49 16.13
C LYS A 116 -91.76 22.39 16.92
N VAL A 117 -92.49 21.46 17.53
CA VAL A 117 -91.90 20.34 18.28
C VAL A 117 -91.37 19.29 17.29
N LEU A 118 -92.13 18.94 16.25
CA LEU A 118 -91.67 18.06 15.16
C LEU A 118 -90.49 18.64 14.38
N LEU A 119 -90.49 19.95 14.08
CA LEU A 119 -89.34 20.62 13.46
C LEU A 119 -88.12 20.65 14.39
N LYS A 120 -88.30 20.85 15.70
CA LYS A 120 -87.21 20.74 16.69
C LYS A 120 -86.67 19.31 16.78
N GLU A 121 -87.53 18.30 16.68
CA GLU A 121 -87.13 16.90 16.73
C GLU A 121 -86.44 16.44 15.43
N GLN A 122 -86.95 16.86 14.26
CA GLN A 122 -86.27 16.67 12.98
C GLN A 122 -84.93 17.41 12.95
N LYS A 123 -84.85 18.64 13.47
CA LYS A 123 -83.59 19.39 13.59
C LYS A 123 -82.60 18.70 14.54
N LYS A 124 -83.07 18.10 15.65
CA LYS A 124 -82.23 17.28 16.54
C LYS A 124 -81.74 15.99 15.86
N LYS A 125 -82.59 15.31 15.09
CA LYS A 125 -82.21 14.11 14.32
C LYS A 125 -81.22 14.45 13.21
N LEU A 126 -81.40 15.58 12.53
CA LEU A 126 -80.46 16.10 11.55
C LEU A 126 -79.13 16.47 12.22
N GLY A 127 -79.18 17.17 13.36
CA GLY A 127 -78.02 17.52 14.17
C GLY A 127 -77.19 16.31 14.56
N LYS A 128 -77.82 15.25 15.10
CA LYS A 128 -77.13 13.99 15.41
C LYS A 128 -76.51 13.30 14.19
N LYS A 129 -77.15 13.38 13.02
CA LYS A 129 -76.57 12.85 11.76
C LYS A 129 -75.35 13.65 11.32
N TYR A 130 -75.39 14.98 11.43
CA TYR A 130 -74.24 15.83 11.13
C TYR A 130 -73.12 15.66 12.15
N GLU A 131 -73.42 15.55 13.44
CA GLU A 131 -72.44 15.23 14.49
C GLU A 131 -71.77 13.88 14.20
N GLY A 132 -72.55 12.83 13.90
CA GLY A 132 -71.99 11.52 13.54
C GLY A 132 -71.14 11.54 12.27
N LEU A 133 -71.52 12.35 11.26
CA LEU A 133 -70.72 12.53 10.06
C LEU A 133 -69.42 13.29 10.34
N ILE A 134 -69.47 14.32 11.19
CA ILE A 134 -68.28 15.07 11.62
C ILE A 134 -67.34 14.16 12.40
N THR A 135 -67.83 13.35 13.33
CA THR A 135 -67.01 12.37 14.06
C THR A 135 -66.37 11.38 13.10
N ALA A 136 -67.13 10.75 12.19
CA ALA A 136 -66.57 9.83 11.20
C ALA A 136 -65.54 10.48 10.25
N LEU A 137 -65.71 11.76 9.93
CA LEU A 137 -64.71 12.53 9.17
C LEU A 137 -63.45 12.80 10.00
N MET A 138 -63.58 13.12 11.29
CA MET A 138 -62.42 13.31 12.18
C MET A 138 -61.65 12.01 12.38
N ASP A 139 -62.33 10.90 12.65
CA ASP A 139 -61.71 9.57 12.80
C ASP A 139 -60.92 9.20 11.53
N ARG A 140 -61.51 9.42 10.35
CA ARG A 140 -60.83 9.19 9.07
C ARG A 140 -59.65 10.15 8.82
N CYS A 141 -59.73 11.39 9.33
CA CYS A 141 -58.60 12.32 9.26
C CYS A 141 -57.46 11.88 10.18
N GLU A 142 -57.77 11.40 11.40
CA GLU A 142 -56.79 10.85 12.33
C GLU A 142 -56.09 9.62 11.74
N GLU A 143 -56.86 8.67 11.17
CA GLU A 143 -56.32 7.50 10.45
C GLU A 143 -55.38 7.93 9.31
N ASN A 144 -55.77 8.92 8.51
CA ASN A 144 -54.93 9.44 7.43
C ASN A 144 -53.65 10.10 7.95
N VAL A 145 -53.70 10.83 9.06
CA VAL A 145 -52.52 11.45 9.70
C VAL A 145 -51.56 10.38 10.20
N VAL A 146 -52.07 9.32 10.85
CA VAL A 146 -51.26 8.17 11.28
C VAL A 146 -50.60 7.50 10.06
N ALA A 147 -51.37 7.22 9.00
CA ALA A 147 -50.83 6.60 7.78
C ALA A 147 -49.78 7.48 7.08
N ILE A 148 -49.93 8.81 7.10
CA ILE A 148 -48.92 9.74 6.58
C ILE A 148 -47.66 9.69 7.45
N SER A 149 -47.81 9.71 8.77
CA SER A 149 -46.67 9.63 9.71
C SER A 149 -45.89 8.32 9.55
N GLU A 150 -46.58 7.19 9.36
CA GLU A 150 -45.95 5.90 9.08
C GLU A 150 -45.16 5.93 7.76
N LYS A 151 -45.75 6.50 6.70
CA LYS A 151 -45.06 6.68 5.41
C LYS A 151 -43.85 7.59 5.53
N ASP A 152 -43.93 8.67 6.29
CA ASP A 152 -42.79 9.56 6.55
C ASP A 152 -41.67 8.85 7.32
N ALA A 153 -42.00 7.99 8.28
CA ALA A 153 -41.03 7.15 8.98
C ALA A 153 -40.36 6.13 8.02
N HIS A 154 -41.12 5.54 7.09
CA HIS A 154 -40.55 4.69 6.05
C HIS A 154 -39.63 5.46 5.09
N ILE A 155 -40.02 6.66 4.67
CA ILE A 155 -39.18 7.54 3.84
C ILE A 155 -37.89 7.91 4.58
N ALA A 156 -37.95 8.21 5.88
CA ALA A 156 -36.77 8.49 6.69
C ALA A 156 -35.81 7.28 6.74
N LYS A 157 -36.33 6.07 6.98
CA LYS A 157 -35.52 4.83 6.94
C LYS A 157 -34.88 4.59 5.57
N LEU A 158 -35.60 4.86 4.48
CA LEU A 158 -35.06 4.74 3.13
C LEU A 158 -33.97 5.78 2.83
N LYS A 159 -34.14 7.02 3.32
CA LYS A 159 -33.10 8.07 3.21
C LYS A 159 -31.83 7.68 3.93
N GLU A 160 -31.91 7.12 5.13
CA GLU A 160 -30.72 6.64 5.87
C GLU A 160 -30.05 5.46 5.17
N LYS A 161 -30.83 4.48 4.66
CA LYS A 161 -30.27 3.39 3.83
C LYS A 161 -29.57 3.92 2.58
N LEU A 162 -30.16 4.92 1.90
CA LEU A 162 -29.55 5.55 0.73
C LEU A 162 -28.26 6.28 1.07
N LYS A 163 -28.21 7.00 2.20
CA LYS A 163 -26.98 7.65 2.69
C LYS A 163 -25.88 6.61 2.95
N ALA A 164 -26.20 5.51 3.64
CA ALA A 164 -25.24 4.44 3.90
C ALA A 164 -24.70 3.83 2.59
N VAL A 165 -25.57 3.57 1.61
CA VAL A 165 -25.13 3.07 0.28
C VAL A 165 -24.23 4.07 -0.44
N LEU A 166 -24.53 5.37 -0.38
CA LEU A 166 -23.68 6.41 -0.97
C LEU A 166 -22.31 6.49 -0.27
N GLU A 167 -22.27 6.30 1.04
CA GLU A 167 -21.03 6.26 1.82
C GLU A 167 -20.19 5.03 1.47
N TYR A 168 -20.79 3.84 1.38
CA TYR A 168 -20.12 2.63 0.90
C TYR A 168 -19.61 2.78 -0.53
N ASN A 169 -20.38 3.37 -1.44
CA ASN A 169 -19.94 3.64 -2.80
C ASN A 169 -18.73 4.60 -2.83
N LYS A 170 -18.69 5.59 -1.92
CA LYS A 170 -17.54 6.49 -1.79
C LYS A 170 -16.30 5.77 -1.29
N LEU A 171 -16.43 4.91 -0.28
CA LEU A 171 -15.32 4.07 0.21
C LEU A 171 -14.83 3.11 -0.88
N PHE A 172 -15.75 2.46 -1.59
CA PHE A 172 -15.43 1.55 -2.70
C PHE A 172 -14.74 2.28 -3.86
N ALA A 173 -15.15 3.51 -4.19
CA ALA A 173 -14.46 4.33 -5.17
C ALA A 173 -13.02 4.66 -4.74
N GLY A 174 -12.82 5.02 -3.47
CA GLY A 174 -11.48 5.27 -2.91
C GLY A 174 -10.58 4.04 -2.93
N GLU A 175 -11.11 2.86 -2.60
CA GLU A 175 -10.37 1.61 -2.65
C GLU A 175 -10.05 1.18 -4.08
N ASN A 176 -10.97 1.40 -5.03
CA ASN A 176 -10.72 1.16 -6.44
C ASN A 176 -9.61 2.09 -6.98
N ASP A 177 -9.59 3.36 -6.59
CA ASP A 177 -8.52 4.27 -6.98
C ASP A 177 -7.18 3.92 -6.32
N ARG A 178 -7.17 3.43 -5.07
CA ARG A 178 -5.97 2.86 -4.42
C ARG A 178 -5.44 1.65 -5.19
N LEU A 179 -6.32 0.69 -5.51
CA LEU A 179 -5.97 -0.52 -6.28
C LEU A 179 -5.46 -0.18 -7.68
N LYS A 180 -6.01 0.83 -8.35
CA LYS A 180 -5.47 1.32 -9.63
C LYS A 180 -4.05 1.85 -9.48
N CYS A 181 -3.76 2.59 -8.41
CA CYS A 181 -2.42 3.11 -8.15
C CYS A 181 -1.43 1.96 -7.89
N GLU A 182 -1.81 1.00 -7.04
CA GLU A 182 -1.00 -0.21 -6.76
C GLU A 182 -0.75 -1.02 -8.04
N HIS A 183 -1.78 -1.29 -8.84
CA HIS A 183 -1.64 -1.96 -10.13
C HIS A 183 -0.69 -1.20 -11.07
N ALA A 184 -0.78 0.13 -11.15
CA ALA A 184 0.13 0.93 -11.97
C ALA A 184 1.59 0.81 -11.49
N THR A 185 1.83 0.74 -10.18
CA THR A 185 3.19 0.52 -9.64
C THR A 185 3.72 -0.88 -9.96
N LEU A 186 2.89 -1.92 -9.84
CA LEU A 186 3.25 -3.29 -10.20
C LEU A 186 3.55 -3.44 -11.69
N VAL A 187 2.80 -2.76 -12.56
CA VAL A 187 3.06 -2.74 -14.00
C VAL A 187 4.43 -2.11 -14.29
N LYS A 188 4.76 -0.97 -13.67
CA LYS A 188 6.08 -0.35 -13.82
C LYS A 188 7.21 -1.28 -13.35
N TYR A 189 7.02 -1.95 -12.22
CA TYR A 189 7.99 -2.93 -11.72
C TYR A 189 8.16 -4.12 -12.68
N ALA A 190 7.06 -4.65 -13.22
CA ALA A 190 7.12 -5.73 -14.20
C ALA A 190 7.79 -5.31 -15.52
N GLU A 191 7.60 -4.07 -15.97
CA GLU A 191 8.30 -3.50 -17.12
C GLU A 191 9.80 -3.35 -16.85
N GLU A 192 10.17 -2.91 -15.65
CA GLU A 192 11.55 -2.82 -15.21
C GLU A 192 12.23 -4.20 -15.15
N CYS A 193 11.58 -5.21 -14.56
CA CYS A 193 12.09 -6.59 -14.58
C CYS A 193 12.28 -7.11 -16.02
N LYS A 194 11.35 -6.80 -16.93
CA LYS A 194 11.48 -7.19 -18.35
C LYS A 194 12.68 -6.50 -19.01
N ARG A 195 12.93 -5.23 -18.69
CA ARG A 195 14.11 -4.49 -19.16
C ARG A 195 15.40 -5.15 -18.67
N VAL A 196 15.50 -5.43 -17.38
CA VAL A 196 16.67 -6.11 -16.80
C VAL A 196 16.89 -7.49 -17.41
N ILE A 197 15.84 -8.30 -17.57
CA ILE A 197 15.94 -9.62 -18.24
C ILE A 197 16.46 -9.48 -19.68
N LYS A 198 16.04 -8.44 -20.40
CA LYS A 198 16.53 -8.18 -21.76
C LYS A 198 18.02 -7.82 -21.76
N GLU A 199 18.44 -6.93 -20.87
CA GLU A 199 19.85 -6.55 -20.70
C GLU A 199 20.73 -7.75 -20.31
N GLU A 200 20.28 -8.62 -19.40
CA GLU A 200 21.01 -9.85 -19.05
C GLU A 200 21.11 -10.82 -20.23
N ARG A 201 20.04 -10.95 -21.03
CA ARG A 201 20.07 -11.80 -22.24
C ARG A 201 21.05 -11.26 -23.28
N GLU A 202 21.12 -9.95 -23.47
CA GLU A 202 22.09 -9.29 -24.35
C GLU A 202 23.52 -9.53 -23.86
N ARG A 203 23.81 -9.31 -22.56
CA ARG A 203 25.13 -9.62 -21.98
C ARG A 203 25.51 -11.09 -22.12
N ASN A 204 24.56 -12.00 -21.94
CA ASN A 204 24.82 -13.43 -22.07
C ASN A 204 25.09 -13.82 -23.53
N ALA A 205 24.44 -13.16 -24.50
CA ALA A 205 24.75 -13.31 -25.92
C ALA A 205 26.16 -12.80 -26.26
N ASP A 206 26.58 -11.65 -25.71
CA ASP A 206 27.93 -11.11 -25.88
C ASP A 206 28.99 -12.05 -25.28
N LEU A 207 28.74 -12.59 -24.08
CA LEU A 207 29.61 -13.57 -23.44
C LEU A 207 29.70 -14.87 -24.26
N GLN A 208 28.59 -15.37 -24.80
CA GLN A 208 28.61 -16.52 -25.71
C GLN A 208 29.43 -16.25 -26.97
N SER A 209 29.32 -15.05 -27.57
CA SER A 209 30.14 -14.67 -28.71
C SER A 209 31.63 -14.62 -28.33
N LYS A 210 31.98 -14.05 -27.18
CA LYS A 210 33.36 -14.06 -26.66
C LYS A 210 33.87 -15.48 -26.42
N CYS A 211 33.07 -16.36 -25.82
CA CYS A 211 33.42 -17.76 -25.63
C CYS A 211 33.66 -18.47 -26.96
N LYS A 212 32.82 -18.24 -27.98
CA LYS A 212 33.03 -18.78 -29.33
C LYS A 212 34.33 -18.27 -29.95
N ASN A 213 34.61 -16.96 -29.88
CA ASN A 213 35.85 -16.39 -30.39
C ASN A 213 37.09 -16.95 -29.67
N LEU A 214 37.02 -17.13 -28.34
CA LEU A 214 38.08 -17.76 -27.57
C LEU A 214 38.26 -19.23 -27.98
N GLN A 215 37.17 -19.95 -28.18
CA GLN A 215 37.21 -21.35 -28.63
C GLN A 215 37.80 -21.47 -30.04
N GLU A 216 37.49 -20.54 -30.96
CA GLU A 216 38.12 -20.46 -32.28
C GLU A 216 39.61 -20.13 -32.19
N ARG A 217 40.02 -19.22 -31.31
CA ARG A 217 41.44 -18.94 -31.05
C ARG A 217 42.14 -20.17 -30.50
N VAL A 218 41.55 -20.89 -29.54
CA VAL A 218 42.11 -22.16 -29.03
C VAL A 218 42.24 -23.18 -30.15
N LYS A 219 41.23 -23.32 -31.02
CA LYS A 219 41.32 -24.19 -32.21
C LYS A 219 42.44 -23.78 -33.16
N GLN A 220 42.71 -22.49 -33.34
CA GLN A 220 43.85 -22.02 -34.14
C GLN A 220 45.20 -22.44 -33.52
N PHE A 221 45.30 -22.54 -32.20
CA PHE A 221 46.49 -23.05 -31.51
C PHE A 221 46.53 -24.60 -31.44
N GLU A 222 45.39 -25.28 -31.58
CA GLU A 222 45.30 -26.75 -31.60
C GLU A 222 45.52 -27.36 -32.99
N ILE A 223 45.43 -26.57 -34.08
CA ILE A 223 45.91 -27.01 -35.39
C ILE A 223 47.44 -26.99 -35.33
N PRO A 224 48.12 -28.15 -35.37
CA PRO A 224 49.57 -28.17 -35.49
C PRO A 224 49.91 -27.53 -36.83
N ASP A 225 50.78 -26.51 -36.83
CA ASP A 225 51.41 -25.98 -38.03
C ASP A 225 51.98 -27.15 -38.84
N LYS A 226 51.25 -27.56 -39.88
CA LYS A 226 51.68 -28.62 -40.81
C LYS A 226 52.58 -28.11 -41.92
N GLU A 227 52.90 -26.81 -41.95
CA GLU A 227 53.67 -26.21 -43.05
C GLU A 227 54.79 -25.25 -42.63
N GLN A 228 55.27 -25.29 -41.39
CA GLN A 228 56.57 -24.69 -41.05
C GLN A 228 57.53 -25.75 -40.54
N SER A 229 58.39 -26.16 -41.46
CA SER A 229 59.58 -26.96 -41.27
C SER A 229 60.57 -26.25 -40.33
N GLU A 230 60.57 -26.58 -39.03
CA GLU A 230 61.78 -26.62 -38.18
C GLU A 230 61.52 -27.50 -36.94
N PRO A 231 62.52 -28.27 -36.45
CA PRO A 231 62.31 -29.31 -35.46
C PRO A 231 62.32 -28.71 -34.04
N SER A 232 61.14 -28.41 -33.49
CA SER A 232 60.98 -28.11 -32.07
C SER A 232 60.34 -29.29 -31.33
N THR A 233 61.06 -29.73 -30.30
CA THR A 233 60.82 -30.86 -29.41
C THR A 233 59.47 -30.80 -28.69
N ALA A 234 58.45 -31.48 -29.21
CA ALA A 234 57.23 -31.80 -28.46
C ALA A 234 57.06 -33.32 -28.37
N ILE A 235 57.23 -33.84 -27.15
CA ILE A 235 57.19 -35.28 -26.82
C ILE A 235 55.74 -35.81 -26.90
N PRO A 236 55.48 -36.98 -27.51
CA PRO A 236 54.14 -37.55 -27.61
C PRO A 236 53.60 -37.99 -26.24
N LEU A 237 52.42 -37.47 -25.86
CA LEU A 237 51.72 -37.72 -24.59
C LEU A 237 51.39 -39.21 -24.28
N VAL A 238 51.60 -40.12 -25.22
CA VAL A 238 51.39 -41.57 -25.00
C VAL A 238 52.55 -42.21 -24.21
N GLU A 239 53.78 -41.68 -24.30
CA GLU A 239 54.92 -42.17 -23.49
C GLU A 239 54.86 -41.70 -22.03
N VAL A 240 54.10 -40.64 -21.74
CA VAL A 240 53.99 -40.06 -20.39
C VAL A 240 53.16 -40.94 -19.44
N CYS A 241 52.20 -41.72 -19.95
CA CYS A 241 51.40 -42.65 -19.11
C CYS A 241 52.17 -43.92 -18.71
N MET A 242 53.04 -44.43 -19.58
CA MET A 242 53.95 -45.55 -19.24
C MET A 242 55.04 -45.12 -18.25
N ASN A 243 55.53 -43.88 -18.37
CA ASN A 243 56.51 -43.32 -17.43
C ASN A 243 55.93 -42.99 -16.05
N CYS A 244 54.62 -42.78 -15.92
CA CYS A 244 53.98 -42.66 -14.60
C CYS A 244 53.96 -44.00 -13.85
N SER A 245 53.71 -45.11 -14.54
CA SER A 245 53.76 -46.46 -13.93
C SER A 245 55.20 -46.83 -13.53
N SER A 246 56.18 -46.61 -14.41
CA SER A 246 57.59 -46.89 -14.09
C SER A 246 58.11 -45.99 -12.97
N ARG A 247 57.76 -44.69 -12.96
CA ARG A 247 58.14 -43.76 -11.89
C ARG A 247 57.48 -44.10 -10.56
N GLN A 248 56.24 -44.63 -10.57
CA GLN A 248 55.57 -45.11 -9.36
C GLN A 248 56.26 -46.37 -8.79
N ILE A 249 56.71 -47.28 -9.65
CA ILE A 249 57.50 -48.47 -9.24
C ILE A 249 58.83 -48.04 -8.61
N VAL A 250 59.56 -47.11 -9.25
CA VAL A 250 60.82 -46.59 -8.71
C VAL A 250 60.60 -45.85 -7.38
N LEU A 251 59.54 -45.05 -7.26
CA LEU A 251 59.20 -44.38 -5.99
C LEU A 251 58.89 -45.39 -4.87
N ASN A 252 58.19 -46.48 -5.17
CA ASN A 252 57.92 -47.53 -4.20
C ASN A 252 59.18 -48.29 -3.80
N GLN A 253 60.09 -48.59 -4.74
CA GLN A 253 61.39 -49.20 -4.44
C GLN A 253 62.26 -48.31 -3.54
N VAL A 254 62.32 -47.01 -3.82
CA VAL A 254 63.06 -46.05 -2.99
C VAL A 254 62.44 -45.92 -1.60
N ARG A 255 61.11 -45.91 -1.48
CA ARG A 255 60.42 -45.93 -0.18
C ARG A 255 60.73 -47.19 0.62
N GLU A 256 60.77 -48.34 -0.02
CA GLU A 256 61.11 -49.61 0.64
C GLU A 256 62.57 -49.63 1.10
N GLN A 257 63.50 -49.17 0.27
CA GLN A 257 64.90 -49.02 0.65
C GLN A 257 65.08 -48.05 1.83
N ASN A 258 64.36 -46.93 1.83
CA ASN A 258 64.42 -45.96 2.92
C ASN A 258 63.86 -46.54 4.23
N SER A 259 62.78 -47.34 4.14
CA SER A 259 62.24 -48.08 5.29
C SER A 259 63.23 -49.12 5.83
N ARG A 260 63.97 -49.83 4.96
CA ARG A 260 65.03 -50.76 5.36
C ARG A 260 66.19 -50.03 6.04
N LEU A 261 66.67 -48.93 5.46
CA LEU A 261 67.73 -48.10 6.05
C LEU A 261 67.33 -47.51 7.40
N GLN A 262 66.06 -47.13 7.60
CA GLN A 262 65.57 -46.71 8.92
C GLN A 262 65.63 -47.82 9.96
N LYS A 263 65.31 -49.07 9.58
CA LYS A 263 65.43 -50.24 10.46
C LYS A 263 66.89 -50.53 10.79
N ASP A 264 67.78 -50.46 9.79
CA ASP A 264 69.22 -50.65 10.00
C ASP A 264 69.81 -49.55 10.90
N MET A 265 69.40 -48.29 10.70
CA MET A 265 69.78 -47.18 11.56
C MET A 265 69.30 -47.40 13.00
N GLN A 266 68.09 -47.93 13.19
CA GLN A 266 67.58 -48.25 14.53
C GLN A 266 68.37 -49.41 15.17
N ALA A 267 68.71 -50.45 14.41
CA ALA A 267 69.56 -51.53 14.89
C ALA A 267 70.97 -51.01 15.26
N LEU A 268 71.53 -50.10 14.47
CA LEU A 268 72.79 -49.41 14.77
C LEU A 268 72.69 -48.59 16.07
N LYS A 269 71.59 -47.86 16.27
CA LYS A 269 71.34 -47.14 17.54
C LYS A 269 71.26 -48.09 18.72
N ASP A 270 70.60 -49.24 18.57
CA ASP A 270 70.49 -50.24 19.64
C ASP A 270 71.85 -50.90 19.94
N VAL A 271 72.66 -51.18 18.92
CA VAL A 271 74.04 -51.68 19.09
C VAL A 271 74.90 -50.63 19.78
N LEU A 272 74.84 -49.37 19.33
CA LEU A 272 75.57 -48.26 19.95
C LEU A 272 75.16 -48.08 21.42
N TYR A 273 73.86 -48.17 21.71
CA TYR A 273 73.35 -48.12 23.07
C TYR A 273 73.87 -49.28 23.92
N ARG A 274 73.83 -50.53 23.41
CA ARG A 274 74.38 -51.70 24.10
C ARG A 274 75.88 -51.58 24.33
N LEU A 275 76.62 -51.09 23.34
CA LEU A 275 78.05 -50.81 23.46
C LEU A 275 78.31 -49.73 24.51
N ASN A 276 77.57 -48.62 24.50
CA ASN A 276 77.70 -47.57 25.52
C ASN A 276 77.37 -48.08 26.92
N VAL A 277 76.38 -48.96 27.06
CA VAL A 277 76.08 -49.62 28.35
C VAL A 277 77.23 -50.55 28.76
N GLN A 278 77.81 -51.32 27.83
CA GLN A 278 78.99 -52.13 28.12
C GLN A 278 80.20 -51.27 28.49
N LEU A 279 80.45 -50.19 27.76
CA LEU A 279 81.51 -49.21 28.03
C LEU A 279 81.31 -48.58 29.40
N SER A 280 80.08 -48.22 29.75
CA SER A 280 79.73 -47.73 31.08
C SER A 280 80.00 -48.79 32.15
N ARG A 281 79.64 -50.06 31.92
CA ARG A 281 79.97 -51.17 32.84
C ARG A 281 81.47 -51.44 32.94
N TYR A 282 82.23 -51.27 31.86
CA TYR A 282 83.68 -51.39 31.87
C TYR A 282 84.34 -50.22 32.61
N GLN A 283 83.85 -48.99 32.40
CA GLN A 283 84.27 -47.82 33.17
C GLN A 283 83.91 -47.97 34.65
N GLU A 284 82.73 -48.50 34.97
CA GLU A 284 82.32 -48.85 36.34
C GLU A 284 83.25 -49.91 36.93
N LYS A 285 83.60 -50.96 36.17
CA LYS A 285 84.59 -51.97 36.57
C LYS A 285 85.97 -51.39 36.78
N LEU A 286 86.41 -50.44 35.95
CA LEU A 286 87.68 -49.72 36.13
C LEU A 286 87.65 -48.85 37.38
N ARG A 287 86.51 -48.19 37.67
CA ARG A 287 86.30 -47.43 38.92
C ARG A 287 86.23 -48.35 40.15
N SER A 288 85.58 -49.51 40.03
CA SER A 288 85.44 -50.47 41.14
C SER A 288 86.70 -51.31 41.38
N ASN A 289 87.53 -51.53 40.35
CA ASN A 289 88.85 -52.16 40.46
C ASN A 289 89.97 -51.17 40.76
N ALA A 290 89.64 -49.87 40.88
CA ALA A 290 90.52 -48.84 41.41
C ALA A 290 90.19 -48.45 42.87
N PRO A 291 90.31 -49.36 43.87
CA PRO A 291 90.54 -48.96 45.24
C PRO A 291 91.98 -49.31 45.60
N THR A 292 92.90 -48.36 45.40
CA THR A 292 94.07 -48.09 46.24
C THR A 292 94.93 -47.05 45.53
N LEU A 293 94.56 -45.79 45.70
CA LEU A 293 95.49 -44.71 46.05
C LEU A 293 94.72 -43.38 46.09
N SER A 294 94.77 -42.75 47.27
CA SER A 294 94.70 -41.29 47.51
C SER A 294 93.42 -40.55 47.05
N THR A 295 92.46 -40.29 47.95
CA THR A 295 92.32 -39.05 48.77
C THR A 295 91.73 -37.85 48.02
N ASP A 296 90.60 -37.38 48.54
CA ASP A 296 90.10 -36.00 48.58
C ASP A 296 90.00 -35.18 47.28
N ASN A 297 88.77 -35.01 46.77
CA ASN A 297 88.04 -33.74 46.92
C ASN A 297 86.74 -33.69 46.10
N LYS A 298 85.84 -32.87 46.64
CA LYS A 298 84.44 -32.62 46.28
C LYS A 298 84.25 -32.07 44.86
N ALA A 299 83.26 -32.68 44.19
CA ALA A 299 82.14 -32.09 43.46
C ALA A 299 82.24 -30.66 42.87
N THR A 300 81.64 -30.59 41.67
CA THR A 300 80.84 -29.51 41.07
C THR A 300 81.53 -28.42 40.22
N ASP A 301 81.11 -28.45 38.95
CA ASP A 301 80.85 -27.32 38.05
C ASP A 301 81.96 -26.75 37.15
N LYS A 302 81.56 -26.59 35.87
CA LYS A 302 82.05 -25.66 34.82
C LYS A 302 83.01 -26.22 33.77
N TYR A 303 82.44 -27.03 32.87
CA TYR A 303 82.87 -27.08 31.47
C TYR A 303 82.26 -25.88 30.71
N GLU A 304 82.90 -24.72 30.83
CA GLU A 304 82.76 -23.57 29.91
C GLU A 304 84.16 -22.99 29.68
N CYS A 305 84.97 -23.65 28.84
CA CYS A 305 86.29 -23.14 28.47
C CYS A 305 86.73 -23.68 27.09
N LEU A 306 85.84 -23.61 26.10
CA LEU A 306 86.17 -23.92 24.69
C LEU A 306 85.48 -22.96 23.70
N ASP A 307 85.10 -21.75 24.13
CA ASP A 307 84.45 -20.73 23.28
C ASP A 307 85.25 -19.42 23.19
N SER A 308 86.58 -19.51 23.17
CA SER A 308 87.47 -18.35 22.99
C SER A 308 88.56 -18.55 21.94
N LEU A 309 88.37 -19.47 20.99
CA LEU A 309 89.37 -19.74 19.94
C LEU A 309 88.84 -19.65 18.50
N ILE A 310 87.67 -19.04 18.26
CA ILE A 310 87.12 -18.86 16.89
C ILE A 310 86.62 -17.42 16.68
N ARG A 311 87.50 -16.44 16.86
CA ARG A 311 87.37 -15.12 16.22
C ARG A 311 88.72 -14.64 15.72
N LEU A 312 89.20 -15.28 14.67
CA LEU A 312 90.22 -14.73 13.78
C LEU A 312 90.11 -15.47 12.45
N ASP A 313 89.40 -14.90 11.48
CA ASP A 313 90.04 -14.71 10.17
C ASP A 313 89.42 -13.62 9.27
N HIS A 314 90.33 -13.10 8.46
CA HIS A 314 90.36 -11.92 7.61
C HIS A 314 89.28 -11.79 6.52
N ARG A 315 88.97 -10.53 6.18
CA ARG A 315 88.82 -10.10 4.78
C ARG A 315 89.48 -8.72 4.56
N ARG A 316 90.39 -8.68 3.57
CA ARG A 316 91.20 -7.55 3.08
C ARG A 316 90.35 -6.42 2.44
N GLU A 317 90.85 -5.17 2.45
CA GLU A 317 91.52 -4.55 1.27
C GLU A 317 91.96 -3.06 1.46
N SER A 318 93.14 -2.77 0.87
CA SER A 318 93.59 -1.53 0.20
C SER A 318 94.41 -0.45 0.94
N GLY A 319 95.55 -0.10 0.29
CA GLY A 319 96.35 1.14 0.37
C GLY A 319 97.10 1.41 1.69
N THR A 320 98.25 2.07 1.77
CA THR A 320 99.26 2.64 0.86
C THR A 320 100.39 3.12 1.80
N GLU A 321 101.61 3.29 1.27
CA GLU A 321 102.69 4.15 1.80
C GLU A 321 103.59 3.67 2.97
N ASP A 322 104.85 3.48 2.60
CA ASP A 322 106.06 4.11 3.16
C ASP A 322 106.64 3.78 4.55
N SER A 323 107.93 3.44 4.46
CA SER A 323 109.05 3.95 5.24
C SER A 323 109.43 3.31 6.59
N ALA A 324 110.73 3.00 6.63
CA ALA A 324 111.64 3.01 7.78
C ALA A 324 111.46 1.89 8.82
N ALA A 325 112.49 1.33 9.46
CA ALA A 325 113.94 1.33 9.37
C ALA A 325 114.41 0.40 10.51
N LYS A 326 115.63 -0.16 10.41
CA LYS A 326 116.45 -0.74 11.51
C LYS A 326 115.95 -2.10 12.05
N LYS A 327 116.80 -3.08 12.39
CA LYS A 327 118.25 -3.11 12.65
C LYS A 327 118.70 -4.58 12.75
N GLU A 328 119.94 -4.85 12.31
CA GLU A 328 121.02 -5.67 12.94
C GLU A 328 120.66 -7.06 13.55
N SER A 329 121.44 -8.13 13.41
CA SER A 329 122.79 -8.33 12.87
C SER A 329 123.14 -9.84 12.88
N HIS A 330 123.73 -10.29 11.78
CA HIS A 330 124.89 -11.19 11.64
C HIS A 330 125.35 -12.08 12.82
N GLU A 331 125.37 -13.38 12.54
CA GLU A 331 126.37 -14.34 13.04
C GLU A 331 127.77 -14.02 12.47
N GLU A 332 128.80 -14.29 13.27
CA GLU A 332 130.04 -14.99 12.83
C GLU A 332 130.95 -15.26 14.03
N SER A 333 131.41 -16.51 14.19
CA SER A 333 132.85 -16.85 14.11
C SER A 333 133.16 -18.30 14.58
N HIS A 334 133.43 -19.13 13.59
CA HIS A 334 134.47 -20.15 13.46
C HIS A 334 134.92 -20.98 14.68
N THR A 335 134.96 -22.31 14.51
CA THR A 335 136.26 -23.01 14.47
C THR A 335 136.18 -24.45 13.95
N LYS A 336 137.08 -24.73 12.99
CA LYS A 336 137.74 -26.01 12.66
C LYS A 336 137.03 -27.04 11.74
N LEU A 337 137.50 -27.05 10.49
CA LEU A 337 138.34 -28.11 9.93
C LEU A 337 137.66 -29.47 9.70
N VAL A 338 137.06 -29.68 8.53
CA VAL A 338 137.39 -30.76 7.56
C VAL A 338 136.88 -30.31 6.18
N ASP A 339 137.77 -30.30 5.19
CA ASP A 339 137.44 -30.10 3.78
C ASP A 339 136.70 -31.35 3.24
N LEU A 340 135.37 -31.27 3.19
CA LEU A 340 134.46 -32.31 2.65
C LEU A 340 134.02 -32.00 1.21
N SER A 341 134.56 -30.94 0.58
CA SER A 341 134.10 -30.46 -0.73
C SER A 341 134.35 -31.45 -1.87
N GLY A 342 135.21 -32.46 -1.67
CA GLY A 342 135.50 -33.52 -2.66
C GLY A 342 134.80 -34.87 -2.40
N LEU A 343 134.16 -35.08 -1.24
CA LEU A 343 133.44 -36.31 -0.89
C LEU A 343 131.91 -36.16 -0.93
N LEU A 344 131.40 -34.93 -0.98
CA LEU A 344 130.05 -34.60 -1.42
C LEU A 344 129.98 -34.70 -2.96
N SER A 345 130.16 -35.91 -3.49
CA SER A 345 130.06 -36.12 -4.93
C SER A 345 128.69 -35.65 -5.44
N ALA A 346 128.65 -35.01 -6.61
CA ALA A 346 127.41 -34.70 -7.31
C ALA A 346 126.48 -35.93 -7.46
N GLN A 347 127.05 -37.15 -7.39
CA GLN A 347 126.35 -38.43 -7.38
C GLN A 347 125.48 -38.67 -6.13
N ALA A 348 125.82 -38.10 -4.96
CA ALA A 348 125.07 -38.27 -3.71
C ALA A 348 124.07 -37.13 -3.45
N LEU A 349 124.34 -35.93 -3.98
CA LEU A 349 123.46 -34.76 -3.83
C LEU A 349 122.39 -34.67 -4.93
N ALA A 350 122.67 -35.13 -6.16
CA ALA A 350 121.70 -35.10 -7.25
C ALA A 350 120.40 -35.88 -6.93
N PRO A 351 120.43 -37.11 -6.37
CA PRO A 351 119.21 -37.81 -5.97
C PRO A 351 118.41 -37.08 -4.88
N LEU A 352 119.10 -36.33 -4.01
CA LEU A 352 118.42 -35.53 -2.98
C LEU A 352 117.74 -34.30 -3.60
N PHE A 353 118.40 -33.63 -4.55
CA PHE A 353 117.79 -32.53 -5.31
C PHE A 353 116.62 -33.02 -6.17
N ASP A 354 116.74 -34.17 -6.82
CA ASP A 354 115.65 -34.81 -7.55
C ASP A 354 114.48 -35.13 -6.61
N ALA A 355 114.75 -35.74 -5.44
CA ALA A 355 113.72 -36.01 -4.43
C ALA A 355 113.08 -34.72 -3.86
N TYR A 356 113.84 -33.64 -3.68
CA TYR A 356 113.30 -32.33 -3.28
C TYR A 356 112.43 -31.71 -4.38
N GLN A 357 112.86 -31.83 -5.63
CA GLN A 357 112.12 -31.34 -6.79
C GLN A 357 110.83 -32.13 -7.00
N GLU A 358 110.86 -33.46 -6.83
CA GLU A 358 109.68 -34.32 -6.79
C GLU A 358 108.75 -33.93 -5.62
N ASN A 359 109.27 -33.69 -4.41
CA ASN A 359 108.47 -33.24 -3.27
C ASN A 359 107.81 -31.87 -3.50
N LEU A 360 108.53 -30.94 -4.14
CA LEU A 360 107.99 -29.65 -4.55
C LEU A 360 106.88 -29.83 -5.59
N GLN A 361 107.10 -30.65 -6.61
CA GLN A 361 106.08 -30.97 -7.62
C GLN A 361 104.85 -31.65 -7.01
N GLU A 362 105.02 -32.59 -6.07
CA GLU A 362 103.91 -33.22 -5.34
C GLU A 362 103.13 -32.20 -4.50
N LYS A 363 103.81 -31.28 -3.81
CA LYS A 363 103.16 -30.20 -3.06
C LYS A 363 102.41 -29.24 -3.98
N ASP A 364 102.98 -28.88 -5.12
CA ASP A 364 102.31 -28.04 -6.11
C ASP A 364 101.07 -28.74 -6.67
N ASN A 365 101.17 -30.03 -7.00
CA ASN A 365 100.02 -30.84 -7.42
C ASN A 365 98.94 -30.92 -6.33
N LEU A 366 99.34 -31.08 -5.06
CA LEU A 366 98.41 -31.11 -3.94
C LEU A 366 97.72 -29.75 -3.73
N ILE A 367 98.45 -28.65 -3.89
CA ILE A 367 97.89 -27.29 -3.86
C ILE A 367 96.86 -27.14 -4.98
N LEU A 368 97.19 -27.53 -6.22
CA LEU A 368 96.26 -27.48 -7.37
C LEU A 368 95.00 -28.33 -7.12
N ASP A 369 95.15 -29.52 -6.53
CA ASP A 369 94.02 -30.37 -6.17
C ASP A 369 93.14 -29.73 -5.08
N TYR A 370 93.74 -29.10 -4.06
CA TYR A 370 92.99 -28.36 -3.04
C TYR A 370 92.31 -27.11 -3.58
N GLU A 371 92.95 -26.36 -4.48
CA GLU A 371 92.34 -25.21 -5.16
C GLU A 371 91.13 -25.65 -5.98
N LYS A 372 91.27 -26.76 -6.74
CA LYS A 372 90.16 -27.34 -7.51
C LYS A 372 89.02 -27.83 -6.60
N GLN A 373 89.34 -28.45 -5.47
CA GLN A 373 88.34 -28.84 -4.48
C GLN A 373 87.65 -27.61 -3.87
N PHE A 374 88.39 -26.55 -3.57
CA PHE A 374 87.85 -25.30 -3.05
C PHE A 374 86.94 -24.60 -4.06
N GLU A 375 87.32 -24.54 -5.34
CA GLU A 375 86.46 -24.05 -6.41
C GLU A 375 85.16 -24.86 -6.53
N ASN A 376 85.25 -26.19 -6.41
CA ASN A 376 84.08 -27.07 -6.47
C ASN A 376 83.15 -26.84 -5.26
N ILE A 377 83.70 -26.70 -4.06
CA ILE A 377 82.96 -26.34 -2.84
C ILE A 377 82.30 -24.97 -3.01
N ASN A 378 83.01 -23.99 -3.56
CA ASN A 378 82.49 -22.65 -3.80
C ASN A 378 81.34 -22.67 -4.83
N LYS A 379 81.45 -23.45 -5.91
CA LYS A 379 80.36 -23.66 -6.88
C LYS A 379 79.13 -24.28 -6.22
N LYS A 380 79.30 -25.33 -5.40
CA LYS A 380 78.22 -25.95 -4.64
C LYS A 380 77.59 -24.98 -3.63
N SER A 381 78.40 -24.20 -2.92
CA SER A 381 77.92 -23.18 -1.98
C SER A 381 77.06 -22.13 -2.68
N LYS A 382 77.51 -21.60 -3.83
CA LYS A 382 76.70 -20.67 -4.64
C LYS A 382 75.39 -21.30 -5.12
N GLN A 383 75.41 -22.57 -5.54
CA GLN A 383 74.21 -23.30 -5.92
C GLN A 383 73.22 -23.40 -4.75
N VAL A 384 73.69 -23.79 -3.56
CA VAL A 384 72.86 -23.88 -2.34
C VAL A 384 72.26 -22.51 -1.98
N ILE A 385 73.03 -21.42 -2.09
CA ILE A 385 72.51 -20.06 -1.86
C ILE A 385 71.42 -19.71 -2.86
N SER A 386 71.62 -20.03 -4.16
CA SER A 386 70.60 -19.77 -5.19
C SER A 386 69.32 -20.59 -4.98
N GLU A 387 69.45 -21.84 -4.55
CA GLU A 387 68.33 -22.72 -4.24
C GLU A 387 67.57 -22.23 -3.00
N ASN A 388 68.28 -21.87 -1.93
CA ASN A 388 67.68 -21.30 -0.72
C ASN A 388 66.93 -20.00 -1.03
N LYS A 389 67.48 -19.14 -1.90
CA LYS A 389 66.78 -17.93 -2.33
C LYS A 389 65.49 -18.27 -3.09
N SER A 390 65.57 -19.19 -4.05
CA SER A 390 64.39 -19.65 -4.80
C SER A 390 63.33 -20.30 -3.90
N LEU A 391 63.74 -21.06 -2.88
CA LEU A 391 62.84 -21.65 -1.90
C LEU A 391 62.20 -20.57 -1.02
N SER A 392 62.98 -19.57 -0.58
CA SER A 392 62.45 -18.43 0.18
C SER A 392 61.39 -17.66 -0.62
N ASP A 393 61.67 -17.36 -1.89
CA ASP A 393 60.72 -16.66 -2.78
C ASP A 393 59.43 -17.49 -2.97
N LYS A 394 59.53 -18.82 -3.06
CA LYS A 394 58.37 -19.73 -3.15
C LYS A 394 57.57 -19.76 -1.84
N VAL A 395 58.23 -19.75 -0.69
CA VAL A 395 57.56 -19.70 0.62
C VAL A 395 56.78 -18.38 0.75
N GLU A 396 57.41 -17.26 0.40
CA GLU A 396 56.74 -15.94 0.42
C GLU A 396 55.52 -15.90 -0.53
N ALA A 397 55.64 -16.48 -1.73
CA ALA A 397 54.51 -16.59 -2.66
C ALA A 397 53.34 -17.41 -2.06
N LEU A 398 53.64 -18.56 -1.45
CA LEU A 398 52.62 -19.40 -0.80
C LEU A 398 51.99 -18.72 0.42
N GLU A 399 52.75 -17.97 1.20
CA GLU A 399 52.24 -17.18 2.33
C GLU A 399 51.25 -16.11 1.86
N ASN A 400 51.57 -15.41 0.77
CA ASN A 400 50.69 -14.42 0.15
C ASN A 400 49.41 -15.03 -0.41
N GLU A 401 49.50 -16.17 -1.11
CA GLU A 401 48.34 -16.92 -1.59
C GLU A 401 47.45 -17.37 -0.43
N LEU A 402 48.05 -17.90 0.64
CA LEU A 402 47.33 -18.33 1.84
C LEU A 402 46.63 -17.16 2.53
N GLN A 403 47.26 -15.98 2.57
CA GLN A 403 46.62 -14.76 3.08
C GLN A 403 45.42 -14.35 2.21
N HIS A 404 45.56 -14.40 0.87
CA HIS A 404 44.46 -14.11 -0.05
C HIS A 404 43.30 -15.11 0.11
N VAL A 405 43.60 -16.41 0.22
CA VAL A 405 42.58 -17.45 0.46
C VAL A 405 41.86 -17.22 1.81
N ARG A 406 42.59 -16.89 2.87
CA ARG A 406 41.98 -16.54 4.18
C ARG A 406 41.07 -15.33 4.08
N GLN A 407 41.45 -14.31 3.32
CA GLN A 407 40.60 -13.13 3.10
C GLN A 407 39.36 -13.46 2.27
N SER A 408 39.51 -14.25 1.21
CA SER A 408 38.41 -14.75 0.39
C SER A 408 37.43 -15.58 1.22
N TYR A 409 37.94 -16.46 2.08
CA TYR A 409 37.12 -17.27 2.98
C TYR A 409 36.31 -16.41 3.96
N LYS A 410 36.93 -15.39 4.57
CA LYS A 410 36.22 -14.42 5.42
C LYS A 410 35.11 -13.70 4.66
N ARG A 411 35.36 -13.29 3.41
CA ARG A 411 34.36 -12.65 2.55
C ARG A 411 33.18 -13.57 2.27
N ILE A 412 33.45 -14.83 1.92
CA ILE A 412 32.43 -15.85 1.64
C ILE A 412 31.59 -16.13 2.91
N ILE A 413 32.19 -16.16 4.10
CA ILE A 413 31.44 -16.31 5.35
C ILE A 413 30.45 -15.16 5.54
N VAL A 414 30.90 -13.92 5.38
CA VAL A 414 30.02 -12.74 5.52
C VAL A 414 28.91 -12.77 4.46
N GLU A 415 29.24 -13.10 3.21
CA GLU A 415 28.24 -13.25 2.14
C GLU A 415 27.21 -14.34 2.45
N LYS A 416 27.64 -15.46 3.04
CA LYS A 416 26.74 -16.52 3.50
C LYS A 416 25.82 -16.01 4.61
N GLU A 417 26.36 -15.36 5.64
CA GLU A 417 25.56 -14.81 6.74
C GLU A 417 24.55 -13.77 6.26
N THR A 418 24.93 -12.90 5.33
CA THR A 418 23.99 -11.94 4.73
C THR A 418 22.89 -12.64 3.93
N THR A 419 23.24 -13.69 3.18
CA THR A 419 22.27 -14.47 2.41
C THR A 419 21.31 -15.24 3.33
N ASP A 420 21.80 -15.77 4.45
CA ASP A 420 20.99 -16.46 5.45
C ASP A 420 19.99 -15.50 6.12
N ILE A 421 20.42 -14.26 6.43
CA ILE A 421 19.53 -13.21 6.94
C ILE A 421 18.47 -12.86 5.88
N GLU A 422 18.86 -12.62 4.63
CA GLU A 422 17.93 -12.33 3.54
C GLU A 422 16.88 -13.44 3.36
N ASN A 423 17.32 -14.70 3.32
CA ASN A 423 16.45 -15.87 3.24
C ASN A 423 15.49 -15.98 4.42
N SER A 424 15.96 -15.71 5.65
CA SER A 424 15.11 -15.67 6.83
C SER A 424 14.02 -14.58 6.70
N THR A 425 14.40 -13.36 6.28
CA THR A 425 13.41 -12.29 6.11
C THR A 425 12.39 -12.55 5.00
N LEU A 426 12.81 -13.21 3.92
CA LEU A 426 11.92 -13.62 2.83
C LEU A 426 10.94 -14.70 3.29
N THR A 427 11.42 -15.68 4.06
CA THR A 427 10.59 -16.73 4.66
C THR A 427 9.53 -16.12 5.58
N GLU A 428 9.91 -15.22 6.50
CA GLU A 428 8.93 -14.56 7.37
C GLU A 428 7.91 -13.70 6.60
N ARG A 429 8.30 -13.09 5.47
CA ARG A 429 7.36 -12.34 4.62
C ARG A 429 6.38 -13.28 3.92
N ALA A 430 6.86 -14.43 3.45
CA ALA A 430 6.03 -15.46 2.84
C ALA A 430 5.02 -16.03 3.85
N GLU A 431 5.45 -16.34 5.07
CA GLU A 431 4.58 -16.82 6.15
C GLU A 431 3.50 -15.80 6.51
N ARG A 432 3.86 -14.52 6.67
CA ARG A 432 2.86 -13.44 6.92
C ARG A 432 1.86 -13.31 5.77
N ALA A 433 2.30 -13.48 4.53
CA ALA A 433 1.42 -13.44 3.37
C ALA A 433 0.48 -14.67 3.34
N GLU A 434 0.98 -15.85 3.69
CA GLU A 434 0.19 -17.07 3.82
C GLU A 434 -0.87 -16.95 4.92
N SER A 435 -0.52 -16.42 6.10
CA SER A 435 -1.47 -16.17 7.19
C SER A 435 -2.59 -15.22 6.76
N LYS A 436 -2.26 -14.11 6.10
CA LYS A 436 -3.27 -13.17 5.57
C LYS A 436 -4.17 -13.81 4.53
N LEU A 437 -3.62 -14.69 3.69
CA LEU A 437 -4.40 -15.40 2.69
C LEU A 437 -5.37 -16.38 3.37
N LYS A 438 -4.94 -17.08 4.42
CA LYS A 438 -5.80 -17.95 5.24
C LYS A 438 -6.94 -17.16 5.90
N GLU A 439 -6.64 -16.02 6.53
CA GLU A 439 -7.67 -15.12 7.11
C GLU A 439 -8.69 -14.68 6.05
N VAL A 440 -8.23 -14.32 4.85
CA VAL A 440 -9.13 -13.95 3.74
C VAL A 440 -9.98 -15.14 3.30
N TYR A 441 -9.42 -16.34 3.20
CA TYR A 441 -10.19 -17.55 2.88
C TYR A 441 -11.26 -17.84 3.94
N GLU A 442 -10.93 -17.77 5.23
CA GLU A 442 -11.87 -17.95 6.33
C GLU A 442 -13.01 -16.91 6.26
N LEU A 443 -12.70 -15.64 6.00
CA LEU A 443 -13.72 -14.60 5.80
C LEU A 443 -14.63 -14.86 4.59
N TYR A 444 -14.08 -15.42 3.49
CA TYR A 444 -14.89 -15.81 2.34
C TYR A 444 -15.80 -16.99 2.66
N GLU A 445 -15.31 -18.00 3.38
CA GLU A 445 -16.10 -19.14 3.84
C GLU A 445 -17.23 -18.70 4.77
N ASP A 446 -16.95 -17.84 5.74
CA ASP A 446 -17.94 -17.25 6.65
C ASP A 446 -19.01 -16.47 5.90
N LYS A 447 -18.61 -15.68 4.88
CA LYS A 447 -19.54 -14.93 4.04
C LYS A 447 -20.43 -15.85 3.21
N ILE A 448 -19.88 -16.93 2.66
CA ILE A 448 -20.67 -17.94 1.93
C ILE A 448 -21.66 -18.62 2.90
N ALA A 449 -21.22 -19.01 4.09
CA ALA A 449 -22.09 -19.60 5.11
C ALA A 449 -23.20 -18.64 5.57
N ALA A 450 -22.92 -17.33 5.69
CA ALA A 450 -23.94 -16.32 5.96
C ALA A 450 -24.94 -16.19 4.80
N MET A 451 -24.47 -16.09 3.55
CA MET A 451 -25.36 -16.02 2.38
C MET A 451 -26.24 -17.26 2.24
N MET A 452 -25.74 -18.45 2.57
CA MET A 452 -26.52 -19.68 2.59
C MET A 452 -27.65 -19.61 3.62
N ARG A 453 -27.37 -19.13 4.84
CA ARG A 453 -28.39 -18.93 5.88
C ARG A 453 -29.46 -17.90 5.46
N ASP A 454 -29.04 -16.81 4.82
CA ASP A 454 -29.96 -15.81 4.28
C ASP A 454 -30.83 -16.40 3.17
N TYR A 455 -30.22 -17.15 2.24
CA TYR A 455 -30.93 -17.84 1.17
C TYR A 455 -31.97 -18.81 1.73
N GLU A 456 -31.61 -19.63 2.71
CA GLU A 456 -32.54 -20.55 3.37
C GLU A 456 -33.70 -19.81 4.05
N THR A 457 -33.43 -18.66 4.66
CA THR A 457 -34.46 -17.84 5.32
C THR A 457 -35.42 -17.24 4.30
N VAL A 458 -34.90 -16.62 3.24
CA VAL A 458 -35.71 -16.08 2.14
C VAL A 458 -36.51 -17.19 1.46
N HIS A 459 -35.91 -18.36 1.26
CA HIS A 459 -36.58 -19.52 0.69
C HIS A 459 -37.75 -19.96 1.59
N ARG A 460 -37.54 -20.08 2.92
CA ARG A 460 -38.60 -20.39 3.88
C ARG A 460 -39.74 -19.36 3.84
N GLU A 461 -39.42 -18.06 3.83
CA GLU A 461 -40.40 -16.98 3.74
C GLU A 461 -41.18 -16.99 2.42
N TYR A 462 -40.50 -17.23 1.29
CA TYR A 462 -41.14 -17.35 -0.02
C TYR A 462 -42.19 -18.46 -0.03
N PHE A 463 -41.87 -19.64 0.51
CA PHE A 463 -42.83 -20.74 0.60
C PHE A 463 -43.98 -20.42 1.57
N ALA A 464 -43.71 -19.75 2.68
CA ALA A 464 -44.76 -19.31 3.60
C ALA A 464 -45.75 -18.34 2.92
N VAL A 465 -45.24 -17.34 2.20
CA VAL A 465 -46.06 -16.37 1.46
C VAL A 465 -46.81 -17.03 0.31
N LYS A 466 -46.15 -17.92 -0.45
CA LYS A 466 -46.79 -18.68 -1.53
C LYS A 466 -47.98 -19.49 -1.01
N ASN A 467 -47.79 -20.23 0.09
CA ASN A 467 -48.85 -21.01 0.71
C ASN A 467 -49.99 -20.11 1.23
N ALA A 468 -49.67 -18.97 1.83
CA ALA A 468 -50.67 -18.00 2.28
C ALA A 468 -51.46 -17.39 1.10
N LEU A 469 -50.79 -17.11 -0.01
CA LEU A 469 -51.42 -16.61 -1.24
C LEU A 469 -52.39 -17.65 -1.81
N GLU A 470 -51.95 -18.91 -1.95
CA GLU A 470 -52.80 -20.02 -2.40
C GLU A 470 -54.03 -20.19 -1.49
N ALA A 471 -53.85 -20.12 -0.17
CA ALA A 471 -54.95 -20.17 0.79
C ALA A 471 -55.92 -18.97 0.63
N SER A 472 -55.40 -17.76 0.36
CA SER A 472 -56.24 -16.58 0.13
C SER A 472 -56.99 -16.62 -1.20
N ALA A 473 -56.36 -17.14 -2.26
CA ALA A 473 -56.99 -17.37 -3.55
C ALA A 473 -58.16 -18.35 -3.42
N GLY A 474 -57.99 -19.44 -2.66
CA GLY A 474 -59.08 -20.36 -2.33
C GLY A 474 -60.27 -19.68 -1.64
N LYS A 475 -60.02 -18.75 -0.70
CA LYS A 475 -61.07 -17.97 -0.03
C LYS A 475 -61.77 -16.99 -0.97
N ILE A 476 -61.03 -16.33 -1.88
CA ILE A 476 -61.61 -15.42 -2.89
C ILE A 476 -62.54 -16.20 -3.83
N SER A 477 -62.10 -17.36 -4.34
CA SER A 477 -62.95 -18.22 -5.17
C SER A 477 -64.24 -18.63 -4.46
N GLN A 478 -64.19 -18.90 -3.15
CA GLN A 478 -65.39 -19.18 -2.34
C GLN A 478 -66.31 -17.96 -2.22
N LEU A 479 -65.76 -16.76 -2.01
CA LEU A 479 -66.54 -15.51 -1.93
C LEU A 479 -67.17 -15.13 -3.28
N ASP A 480 -66.47 -15.35 -4.39
CA ASP A 480 -66.98 -15.09 -5.73
C ASP A 480 -68.12 -16.05 -6.09
N ALA A 481 -68.03 -17.32 -5.69
CA ALA A 481 -69.15 -18.26 -5.79
C ALA A 481 -70.38 -17.80 -4.98
N MET A 482 -70.17 -17.18 -3.82
CA MET A 482 -71.26 -16.61 -3.01
C MET A 482 -71.85 -15.32 -3.60
N ARG A 483 -71.02 -14.46 -4.23
CA ARG A 483 -71.48 -13.25 -4.94
C ARG A 483 -72.33 -13.57 -6.15
N ALA A 484 -71.92 -14.57 -6.95
CA ALA A 484 -72.69 -15.02 -8.10
C ALA A 484 -74.11 -15.47 -7.73
N ARG A 485 -74.34 -15.88 -6.48
CA ARG A 485 -75.66 -16.31 -5.96
C ARG A 485 -76.52 -15.18 -5.39
N THR A 486 -75.97 -14.00 -5.09
CA THR A 486 -76.64 -13.02 -4.20
C THR A 486 -76.91 -11.65 -4.83
N VAL A 487 -76.35 -11.32 -5.99
CA VAL A 487 -76.56 -10.02 -6.64
C VAL A 487 -76.83 -10.19 -8.15
N PRO A 488 -77.99 -9.74 -8.67
CA PRO A 488 -78.28 -9.75 -10.10
C PRO A 488 -77.26 -8.92 -10.90
N ALA A 489 -76.73 -9.49 -11.98
CA ALA A 489 -75.66 -8.91 -12.81
C ALA A 489 -75.98 -7.48 -13.31
N ASP A 490 -77.23 -7.22 -13.69
CA ASP A 490 -77.69 -5.92 -14.20
C ASP A 490 -77.57 -4.77 -13.19
N LEU A 491 -77.73 -5.06 -11.89
CA LEU A 491 -77.57 -4.05 -10.85
C LEU A 491 -76.10 -3.69 -10.65
N HIS A 492 -75.22 -4.68 -10.86
CA HIS A 492 -73.79 -4.49 -10.77
C HIS A 492 -73.27 -3.68 -11.97
N GLU A 493 -73.72 -4.00 -13.17
CA GLU A 493 -73.31 -3.34 -14.41
C GLU A 493 -73.69 -1.85 -14.43
N ARG A 494 -74.92 -1.49 -14.04
CA ARG A 494 -75.31 -0.06 -13.93
C ARG A 494 -74.52 0.72 -12.89
N ARG A 495 -74.16 0.08 -11.77
CA ARG A 495 -73.30 0.71 -10.74
C ARG A 495 -71.87 0.86 -11.26
N LEU A 496 -71.37 -0.12 -12.00
CA LEU A 496 -70.06 -0.04 -12.65
C LEU A 496 -70.03 1.09 -13.68
N ASP A 497 -71.06 1.27 -14.50
CA ASP A 497 -71.12 2.36 -15.48
C ASP A 497 -71.24 3.75 -14.85
N HIS A 498 -71.91 3.85 -13.69
CA HIS A 498 -71.90 5.08 -12.89
C HIS A 498 -70.49 5.37 -12.33
N CYS A 499 -69.81 4.35 -11.79
CA CYS A 499 -68.43 4.49 -11.31
C CYS A 499 -67.43 4.81 -12.44
N LYS A 500 -67.60 4.24 -13.64
CA LYS A 500 -66.79 4.55 -14.82
C LYS A 500 -66.92 6.02 -15.22
N ARG A 501 -68.15 6.55 -15.29
CA ARG A 501 -68.39 7.98 -15.57
C ARG A 501 -67.76 8.88 -14.52
N LEU A 502 -67.91 8.56 -13.23
CA LEU A 502 -67.31 9.33 -12.15
C LEU A 502 -65.76 9.33 -12.23
N LEU A 503 -65.18 8.19 -12.63
CA LEU A 503 -63.74 8.05 -12.83
C LEU A 503 -63.23 8.86 -14.03
N GLU A 504 -63.98 8.89 -15.13
CA GLU A 504 -63.67 9.73 -16.30
C GLU A 504 -63.73 11.23 -15.95
N GLU A 505 -64.72 11.65 -15.16
CA GLU A 505 -64.86 13.03 -14.71
C GLU A 505 -63.72 13.43 -13.75
N LEU A 506 -63.35 12.55 -12.81
CA LEU A 506 -62.18 12.74 -11.94
C LEU A 506 -60.87 12.79 -12.74
N LYS A 507 -60.71 11.94 -13.75
CA LYS A 507 -59.54 11.98 -14.65
C LYS A 507 -59.47 13.30 -15.41
N HIS A 508 -60.60 13.80 -15.91
CA HIS A 508 -60.65 15.09 -16.59
C HIS A 508 -60.30 16.24 -15.65
N GLN A 509 -60.85 16.25 -14.43
CA GLN A 509 -60.51 17.25 -13.41
C GLN A 509 -59.03 17.21 -13.04
N TYR A 510 -58.46 16.02 -12.85
CA TYR A 510 -57.04 15.85 -12.56
C TYR A 510 -56.17 16.32 -13.74
N SER A 511 -56.57 16.04 -14.99
CA SER A 511 -55.88 16.53 -16.19
C SER A 511 -55.84 18.06 -16.21
N MET A 512 -56.98 18.72 -15.99
CA MET A 512 -57.07 20.18 -15.96
C MET A 512 -56.26 20.78 -14.79
N GLU A 513 -56.26 20.13 -13.62
CA GLU A 513 -55.45 20.58 -12.49
C GLU A 513 -53.95 20.39 -12.76
N ASN A 514 -53.56 19.30 -13.42
CA ASN A 514 -52.19 19.04 -13.81
C ASN A 514 -51.72 20.05 -14.86
N GLU A 515 -52.55 20.37 -15.87
CA GLU A 515 -52.27 21.43 -16.84
C GLU A 515 -52.04 22.78 -16.14
N ARG A 516 -52.93 23.18 -15.23
CA ARG A 516 -52.76 24.41 -14.42
C ARG A 516 -51.48 24.40 -13.60
N LYS A 517 -51.15 23.29 -12.93
CA LYS A 517 -49.91 23.15 -12.16
C LYS A 517 -48.67 23.21 -13.06
N THR A 518 -48.71 22.60 -14.24
CA THR A 518 -47.61 22.66 -15.21
C THR A 518 -47.41 24.08 -15.74
N GLU A 519 -48.48 24.84 -15.95
CA GLU A 519 -48.40 26.24 -16.36
C GLU A 519 -47.86 27.13 -15.23
N GLN A 520 -48.25 26.90 -13.98
CA GLN A 520 -47.66 27.55 -12.80
C GLN A 520 -46.16 27.23 -12.65
N LEU A 521 -45.77 25.97 -12.86
CA LEU A 521 -44.36 25.56 -12.85
C LEU A 521 -43.56 26.26 -13.96
N LYS A 522 -44.12 26.37 -15.17
CA LYS A 522 -43.48 27.10 -16.28
C LYS A 522 -43.28 28.57 -15.93
N LYS A 523 -44.29 29.24 -15.36
CA LYS A 523 -44.17 30.65 -14.91
C LYS A 523 -43.08 30.82 -13.85
N LEU A 524 -43.08 29.96 -12.82
CA LEU A 524 -42.04 29.98 -11.79
C LEU A 524 -40.65 29.69 -12.35
N GLN A 525 -40.55 28.82 -13.37
CA GLN A 525 -39.28 28.51 -14.05
C GLN A 525 -38.78 29.71 -14.87
N GLU A 526 -39.67 30.45 -15.53
CA GLU A 526 -39.34 31.70 -16.23
C GLU A 526 -38.90 32.80 -15.25
N ASP A 527 -39.61 32.95 -14.14
CA ASP A 527 -39.25 33.90 -13.07
C ASP A 527 -37.90 33.55 -12.45
N PHE A 528 -37.63 32.26 -12.22
CA PHE A 528 -36.33 31.78 -11.76
C PHE A 528 -35.24 32.10 -12.77
N ARG A 529 -35.46 31.85 -14.08
CA ARG A 529 -34.49 32.16 -15.13
C ARG A 529 -34.19 33.66 -15.19
N SER A 530 -35.22 34.51 -15.14
CA SER A 530 -35.09 35.97 -15.09
C SER A 530 -34.30 36.44 -13.87
N THR A 531 -34.56 35.85 -12.70
CA THR A 531 -33.83 36.17 -11.47
C THR A 531 -32.38 35.70 -11.54
N GLN A 532 -32.12 34.53 -12.13
CA GLN A 532 -30.78 34.01 -12.33
C GLN A 532 -29.97 34.87 -13.32
N GLU A 533 -30.59 35.34 -14.40
CA GLU A 533 -29.97 36.29 -15.34
C GLU A 533 -29.60 37.62 -14.64
N LYS A 534 -30.48 38.15 -13.78
CA LYS A 534 -30.20 39.34 -12.96
C LYS A 534 -29.05 39.10 -11.98
N TYR A 535 -29.04 37.97 -11.30
CA TYR A 535 -27.96 37.58 -10.38
C TYR A 535 -26.62 37.50 -11.11
N ASN A 536 -26.58 36.85 -12.29
CA ASN A 536 -25.38 36.74 -13.10
C ASN A 536 -24.85 38.11 -13.55
N LYS A 537 -25.73 39.05 -13.93
CA LYS A 537 -25.34 40.43 -14.24
C LYS A 537 -24.71 41.13 -13.04
N ILE A 538 -25.31 41.01 -11.86
CA ILE A 538 -24.75 41.58 -10.62
C ILE A 538 -23.38 40.97 -10.29
N CYS A 539 -23.20 39.65 -10.49
CA CYS A 539 -21.89 39.02 -10.31
C CYS A 539 -20.83 39.54 -11.28
N GLN A 540 -21.19 39.77 -12.54
CA GLN A 540 -20.28 40.36 -13.54
C GLN A 540 -19.90 41.80 -13.17
N GLU A 541 -20.87 42.61 -12.78
CA GLU A 541 -20.64 43.98 -12.29
C GLU A 541 -19.75 43.99 -11.05
N HIS A 542 -19.97 43.07 -10.11
CA HIS A 542 -19.15 42.95 -8.91
C HIS A 542 -17.69 42.60 -9.24
N GLU A 543 -17.43 41.66 -10.14
CA GLU A 543 -16.06 41.35 -10.56
C GLU A 543 -15.41 42.50 -11.34
N ALA A 544 -16.15 43.24 -12.15
CA ALA A 544 -15.66 44.44 -12.82
C ALA A 544 -15.20 45.50 -11.79
N VAL A 545 -16.04 45.80 -10.79
CA VAL A 545 -15.71 46.74 -9.71
C VAL A 545 -14.50 46.25 -8.89
N LYS A 546 -14.38 44.93 -8.68
CA LYS A 546 -13.24 44.33 -7.98
C LYS A 546 -11.94 44.52 -8.75
N GLU A 547 -11.95 44.37 -10.08
CA GLU A 547 -10.79 44.67 -10.93
C GLU A 547 -10.46 46.17 -10.95
N GLU A 548 -11.46 47.05 -11.01
CA GLU A 548 -11.28 48.49 -10.86
C GLU A 548 -10.63 48.84 -9.51
N LEU A 549 -11.04 48.18 -8.43
CA LEU A 549 -10.42 48.37 -7.12
C LEU A 549 -8.95 47.87 -7.09
N ARG A 550 -8.67 46.71 -7.70
CA ARG A 550 -7.30 46.18 -7.81
C ARG A 550 -6.39 47.12 -8.59
N THR A 551 -6.87 47.66 -9.71
CA THR A 551 -6.12 48.61 -10.53
C THR A 551 -5.92 49.94 -9.81
N ALA A 552 -6.94 50.47 -9.14
CA ALA A 552 -6.82 51.65 -8.28
C ALA A 552 -5.78 51.45 -7.16
N LEU A 553 -5.78 50.29 -6.49
CA LEU A 553 -4.79 49.97 -5.46
C LEU A 553 -3.36 49.88 -6.03
N LYS A 554 -3.17 49.32 -7.22
CA LYS A 554 -1.87 49.33 -7.92
C LYS A 554 -1.43 50.76 -8.21
N ASN A 555 -2.33 51.61 -8.71
CA ASN A 555 -2.05 53.02 -8.98
C ASN A 555 -1.69 53.78 -7.70
N VAL A 556 -2.41 53.57 -6.59
CA VAL A 556 -2.06 54.17 -5.29
C VAL A 556 -0.67 53.74 -4.82
N LYS A 557 -0.29 52.47 -5.01
CA LYS A 557 1.08 52.00 -4.70
C LYS A 557 2.13 52.70 -5.56
N LEU A 558 1.86 52.89 -6.86
CA LEU A 558 2.74 53.65 -7.77
C LEU A 558 2.85 55.12 -7.35
N TYR A 559 1.73 55.78 -7.06
CA TYR A 559 1.72 57.16 -6.57
C TYR A 559 2.44 57.32 -5.24
N ARG A 560 2.32 56.36 -4.30
CA ARG A 560 3.10 56.34 -3.05
C ARG A 560 4.61 56.25 -3.33
N ARG A 561 5.05 55.35 -4.22
CA ARG A 561 6.46 55.24 -4.63
C ARG A 561 6.96 56.53 -5.29
N ALA A 562 6.19 57.08 -6.22
CA ALA A 562 6.50 58.34 -6.88
C ALA A 562 6.60 59.49 -5.86
N ALA A 563 5.66 59.59 -4.91
CA ALA A 563 5.68 60.61 -3.85
C ALA A 563 6.91 60.49 -2.95
N VAL A 564 7.39 59.28 -2.64
CA VAL A 564 8.66 59.07 -1.92
C VAL A 564 9.84 59.60 -2.72
N ILE A 565 9.92 59.29 -4.02
CA ILE A 565 10.96 59.80 -4.92
C ILE A 565 10.90 61.34 -5.00
N PHE A 566 9.71 61.91 -5.16
CA PHE A 566 9.51 63.36 -5.18
C PHE A 566 9.90 64.01 -3.86
N ARG A 567 9.57 63.43 -2.70
CA ARG A 567 10.02 63.93 -1.39
C ARG A 567 11.54 63.87 -1.26
N HIS A 568 12.17 62.80 -1.74
CA HIS A 568 13.63 62.68 -1.72
C HIS A 568 14.28 63.73 -2.62
N ARG A 569 13.79 63.91 -3.85
CA ARG A 569 14.22 64.96 -4.78
C ARG A 569 13.98 66.37 -4.25
N ALA A 570 12.85 66.61 -3.59
CA ALA A 570 12.55 67.91 -2.97
C ALA A 570 13.48 68.19 -1.77
N ARG A 571 13.81 67.17 -0.96
CA ARG A 571 14.79 67.31 0.13
C ARG A 571 16.20 67.57 -0.40
N THR A 572 16.64 66.88 -1.45
CA THR A 572 17.95 67.14 -2.06
C THR A 572 17.99 68.50 -2.75
N ALA A 573 16.91 68.90 -3.44
CA ALA A 573 16.78 70.25 -4.01
C ALA A 573 16.72 71.36 -2.94
N ALA A 574 16.08 71.12 -1.80
CA ALA A 574 16.09 72.06 -0.67
C ALA A 574 17.48 72.12 0.00
N ALA A 575 18.22 71.02 0.08
CA ALA A 575 19.59 70.97 0.56
C ALA A 575 20.58 71.69 -0.38
N THR A 576 20.37 71.60 -1.70
CA THR A 576 21.16 72.39 -2.67
C THR A 576 20.75 73.85 -2.68
N ALA A 577 19.46 74.18 -2.59
CA ALA A 577 18.98 75.56 -2.47
C ALA A 577 19.47 76.25 -1.18
N THR A 578 19.62 75.53 -0.07
CA THR A 578 20.23 76.05 1.17
C THR A 578 21.75 76.24 1.05
N ARG A 579 22.46 75.39 0.29
CA ARG A 579 23.87 75.62 -0.08
C ARG A 579 24.04 76.83 -1.00
N VAL A 580 23.16 77.01 -1.99
CA VAL A 580 23.16 78.16 -2.90
C VAL A 580 22.80 79.45 -2.16
N ARG A 581 21.84 79.43 -1.22
CA ARG A 581 21.54 80.59 -0.35
C ARG A 581 22.69 80.99 0.58
N ARG A 582 23.60 80.07 0.94
CA ARG A 582 24.85 80.41 1.66
C ARG A 582 25.94 80.98 0.74
N SER A 583 25.89 80.71 -0.57
CA SER A 583 26.84 81.21 -1.57
C SER A 583 26.43 82.56 -2.20
N VAL A 584 25.13 82.85 -2.28
CA VAL A 584 24.57 84.07 -2.91
C VAL A 584 24.58 85.31 -1.98
N ARG A 585 25.39 85.29 -0.90
CA ARG A 585 25.67 86.49 -0.08
C ARG A 585 26.78 87.37 -0.67
N THR A 586 27.33 87.00 -1.83
CA THR A 586 28.32 87.77 -2.57
C THR A 586 27.91 87.91 -4.02
N LYS A 587 27.71 89.17 -4.42
CA LYS A 587 27.56 89.71 -5.78
C LYS A 587 26.17 89.57 -6.43
N ARG A 588 25.38 90.64 -6.23
CA ARG A 588 24.24 91.07 -7.07
C ARG A 588 24.77 91.66 -8.37
N THR A 589 24.22 91.23 -9.51
CA THR A 589 23.57 92.10 -10.52
C THR A 589 22.87 91.24 -11.57
N ASN A 590 21.69 91.68 -12.00
CA ASN A 590 20.81 91.20 -13.07
C ASN A 590 19.83 90.06 -12.69
N ASN A 591 18.65 90.48 -12.21
CA ASN A 591 17.59 89.69 -11.57
C ASN A 591 16.48 89.18 -12.53
N GLU A 592 16.80 88.87 -13.78
CA GLU A 592 15.90 88.13 -14.68
C GLU A 592 15.69 86.67 -14.24
N PRO A 593 16.75 85.89 -13.89
CA PRO A 593 16.58 84.51 -13.45
C PRO A 593 15.91 84.41 -12.08
N LEU A 594 16.06 85.44 -11.22
CA LEU A 594 15.39 85.47 -9.92
C LEU A 594 13.88 85.66 -10.08
N ARG A 595 13.43 86.52 -11.01
CA ARG A 595 12.00 86.68 -11.30
C ARG A 595 11.39 85.41 -11.91
N HIS A 596 12.08 84.78 -12.87
CA HIS A 596 11.66 83.49 -13.42
C HIS A 596 11.61 82.39 -12.35
N ALA A 597 12.59 82.34 -11.45
CA ALA A 597 12.59 81.39 -10.34
C ALA A 597 11.44 81.65 -9.35
N LEU A 598 11.11 82.91 -9.05
CA LEU A 598 9.98 83.27 -8.20
C LEU A 598 8.63 82.91 -8.85
N TYR A 599 8.46 83.17 -10.15
CA TYR A 599 7.26 82.78 -10.88
C TYR A 599 7.11 81.26 -10.99
N ALA A 600 8.21 80.54 -11.24
CA ALA A 600 8.24 79.08 -11.21
C ALA A 600 7.89 78.52 -9.83
N LEU A 601 8.38 79.15 -8.75
CA LEU A 601 8.01 78.78 -7.38
C LEU A 601 6.53 79.01 -7.10
N ASP A 602 5.94 80.08 -7.60
CA ASP A 602 4.51 80.37 -7.37
C ASP A 602 3.61 79.45 -8.20
N ARG A 603 4.04 79.09 -9.42
CA ARG A 603 3.40 78.02 -10.21
C ARG A 603 3.46 76.68 -9.49
N ILE A 604 4.62 76.27 -8.99
CA ILE A 604 4.79 75.03 -8.21
C ILE A 604 3.93 75.09 -6.94
N LYS A 605 3.83 76.24 -6.26
CA LYS A 605 2.98 76.41 -5.08
C LYS A 605 1.50 76.23 -5.41
N ASN A 606 1.04 76.74 -6.55
CA ASN A 606 -0.34 76.55 -7.00
C ASN A 606 -0.60 75.11 -7.44
N GLU A 607 0.34 74.45 -8.11
CA GLU A 607 0.29 73.01 -8.43
C GLU A 607 0.27 72.16 -7.15
N ILE A 608 1.05 72.51 -6.12
CA ILE A 608 1.00 71.84 -4.81
C ILE A 608 -0.35 72.06 -4.14
N LYS A 609 -0.94 73.25 -4.21
CA LYS A 609 -2.28 73.52 -3.65
C LYS A 609 -3.36 72.70 -4.34
N THR A 610 -3.32 72.56 -5.67
CA THR A 610 -4.30 71.76 -6.41
C THR A 610 -4.10 70.26 -6.21
N VAL A 611 -2.84 69.78 -6.14
CA VAL A 611 -2.55 68.39 -5.76
C VAL A 611 -3.00 68.12 -4.33
N LYS A 612 -2.78 69.07 -3.40
CA LYS A 612 -3.22 68.98 -2.01
C LYS A 612 -4.75 68.88 -1.95
N SER A 613 -5.49 69.78 -2.61
CA SER A 613 -6.96 69.73 -2.60
C SER A 613 -7.49 68.43 -3.19
N ARG A 614 -6.94 67.95 -4.32
CA ARG A 614 -7.31 66.65 -4.91
C ARG A 614 -7.00 65.46 -4.00
N ALA A 615 -5.89 65.52 -3.25
CA ALA A 615 -5.55 64.47 -2.29
C ALA A 615 -6.53 64.45 -1.12
N TYR A 616 -6.97 65.62 -0.62
CA TYR A 616 -7.98 65.68 0.44
C TYR A 616 -9.35 65.18 -0.03
N THR A 617 -9.82 65.58 -1.22
CA THR A 617 -11.09 65.06 -1.75
C THR A 617 -11.04 63.55 -1.97
N SER A 618 -9.91 63.03 -2.48
CA SER A 618 -9.72 61.59 -2.64
C SER A 618 -9.67 60.85 -1.28
N LEU A 619 -9.15 61.49 -0.23
CA LEU A 619 -9.10 60.92 1.11
C LEU A 619 -10.49 60.92 1.77
N GLU A 620 -11.24 62.00 1.64
CA GLU A 620 -12.64 62.06 2.08
C GLU A 620 -13.53 61.04 1.37
N GLU A 621 -13.35 60.84 0.06
CA GLU A 621 -14.06 59.79 -0.69
C GLU A 621 -13.70 58.38 -0.21
N LEU A 622 -12.42 58.15 0.13
CA LEU A 622 -11.98 56.88 0.69
C LEU A 622 -12.59 56.64 2.07
N GLU A 623 -12.60 57.65 2.94
CA GLU A 623 -13.24 57.59 4.25
C GLU A 623 -14.74 57.29 4.13
N ARG A 624 -15.46 57.95 3.21
CA ARG A 624 -16.87 57.63 2.94
C ARG A 624 -17.07 56.18 2.51
N ARG A 625 -16.20 55.64 1.65
CA ARG A 625 -16.27 54.23 1.21
C ARG A 625 -15.99 53.25 2.35
N ILE A 626 -15.03 53.55 3.22
CA ILE A 626 -14.72 52.72 4.39
C ILE A 626 -15.92 52.70 5.34
N VAL A 627 -16.49 53.87 5.68
CA VAL A 627 -17.66 53.98 6.56
C VAL A 627 -18.87 53.23 5.98
N GLU A 628 -19.09 53.34 4.67
CA GLU A 628 -20.16 52.62 3.99
C GLU A 628 -19.93 51.09 3.98
N GLN A 629 -18.69 50.65 3.82
CA GLN A 629 -18.33 49.23 3.90
C GLN A 629 -18.49 48.70 5.34
N GLU A 630 -18.11 49.47 6.35
CA GLU A 630 -18.32 49.14 7.76
C GLU A 630 -19.81 49.03 8.10
N ARG A 631 -20.66 49.94 7.57
CA ARG A 631 -22.12 49.85 7.72
C ARG A 631 -22.69 48.58 7.11
N ARG A 632 -22.25 48.19 5.90
CA ARG A 632 -22.70 46.94 5.27
C ARG A 632 -22.25 45.71 6.04
N ALA A 633 -21.01 45.73 6.54
CA ALA A 633 -20.48 44.66 7.38
C ALA A 633 -21.27 44.54 8.69
N ALA A 634 -21.58 45.67 9.34
CA ALA A 634 -22.39 45.70 10.55
C ALA A 634 -23.83 45.20 10.31
N HIS A 635 -24.45 45.57 9.18
CA HIS A 635 -25.77 45.07 8.80
C HIS A 635 -25.74 43.55 8.56
N ALA A 636 -24.74 43.04 7.82
CA ALA A 636 -24.59 41.61 7.59
C ALA A 636 -24.39 40.84 8.92
N GLN A 637 -23.55 41.36 9.82
CA GLN A 637 -23.36 40.76 11.16
C GLN A 637 -24.65 40.76 11.98
N ALA A 638 -25.46 41.82 11.90
CA ALA A 638 -26.76 41.87 12.58
C ALA A 638 -27.75 40.84 12.03
N GLU A 639 -27.82 40.66 10.71
CA GLU A 639 -28.64 39.62 10.08
C GLU A 639 -28.20 38.21 10.48
N TYR A 640 -26.89 37.92 10.46
CA TYR A 640 -26.37 36.62 10.91
C TYR A 640 -26.69 36.35 12.39
N ARG A 641 -26.64 37.38 13.26
CA ARG A 641 -27.05 37.23 14.66
C ARG A 641 -28.54 36.89 14.78
N ARG A 642 -29.41 37.58 14.03
CA ARG A 642 -30.86 37.28 14.02
C ARG A 642 -31.15 35.86 13.49
N GLU A 643 -30.39 35.40 12.50
CA GLU A 643 -30.50 34.03 12.00
C GLU A 643 -30.09 32.99 13.04
N LEU A 644 -29.00 33.24 13.78
CA LEU A 644 -28.58 32.39 14.89
C LEU A 644 -29.63 32.36 16.01
N GLU A 645 -30.22 33.50 16.36
CA GLU A 645 -31.32 33.56 17.34
C GLU A 645 -32.55 32.77 16.87
N ARG A 646 -32.94 32.90 15.60
CA ARG A 646 -34.04 32.09 15.01
C ARG A 646 -33.73 30.59 15.05
N ALA A 647 -32.50 30.21 14.74
CA ALA A 647 -32.06 28.82 14.80
C ALA A 647 -32.05 28.28 16.25
N SER A 648 -31.58 29.10 17.21
CA SER A 648 -31.57 28.77 18.63
C SER A 648 -32.99 28.54 19.16
N LEU A 649 -33.93 29.45 18.88
CA LEU A 649 -35.33 29.29 19.27
C LEU A 649 -35.98 28.04 18.65
N ALA A 650 -35.66 27.74 17.39
CA ALA A 650 -36.16 26.54 16.74
C ALA A 650 -35.58 25.25 17.38
N LEU A 651 -34.32 25.27 17.83
CA LEU A 651 -33.72 24.19 18.59
C LEU A 651 -34.37 24.03 19.96
N GLU A 652 -34.53 25.11 20.73
CA GLU A 652 -35.18 25.08 22.03
C GLU A 652 -36.61 24.53 21.94
N HIS A 653 -37.37 24.92 20.92
CA HIS A 653 -38.71 24.38 20.67
C HIS A 653 -38.67 22.88 20.38
N LYS A 654 -37.73 22.41 19.54
CA LYS A 654 -37.56 20.99 19.24
C LYS A 654 -37.13 20.20 20.48
N GLU A 655 -36.23 20.73 21.29
CA GLU A 655 -35.82 20.11 22.55
C GLU A 655 -36.98 20.05 23.54
N GLY A 656 -37.82 21.09 23.60
CA GLY A 656 -39.06 21.08 24.40
C GLY A 656 -40.03 19.98 23.97
N ILE A 657 -40.20 19.77 22.66
CA ILE A 657 -41.00 18.65 22.13
C ILE A 657 -40.38 17.31 22.53
N ILE A 658 -39.05 17.16 22.39
CA ILE A 658 -38.36 15.92 22.76
C ILE A 658 -38.54 15.62 24.25
N ARG A 659 -38.35 16.61 25.13
CA ARG A 659 -38.59 16.45 26.58
C ARG A 659 -40.04 16.05 26.86
N SER A 660 -41.01 16.72 26.25
CA SER A 660 -42.44 16.35 26.42
C SER A 660 -42.76 14.95 25.91
N LEU A 661 -42.11 14.49 24.84
CA LEU A 661 -42.27 13.11 24.35
C LEU A 661 -41.64 12.10 25.30
N ILE A 662 -40.48 12.40 25.86
CA ILE A 662 -39.83 11.55 26.87
C ILE A 662 -40.75 11.42 28.09
N ASP A 663 -41.30 12.53 28.61
CA ASP A 663 -42.22 12.51 29.74
C ASP A 663 -43.48 11.68 29.44
N LYS A 664 -44.07 11.84 28.25
CA LYS A 664 -45.24 11.04 27.83
C LYS A 664 -44.91 9.55 27.68
N VAL A 665 -43.73 9.21 27.19
CA VAL A 665 -43.28 7.81 27.09
C VAL A 665 -43.06 7.24 28.49
N ALA A 666 -42.46 8.01 29.40
CA ALA A 666 -42.30 7.62 30.79
C ALA A 666 -43.66 7.40 31.49
N ASP A 667 -44.63 8.28 31.29
CA ASP A 667 -45.99 8.13 31.83
C ASP A 667 -46.68 6.86 31.28
N VAL A 668 -46.55 6.59 29.98
CA VAL A 668 -47.11 5.39 29.35
C VAL A 668 -46.43 4.13 29.88
N GLU A 669 -45.11 4.18 30.10
CA GLU A 669 -44.36 3.07 30.66
C GLU A 669 -44.67 2.83 32.14
N GLU A 670 -44.89 3.89 32.93
CA GLU A 670 -45.37 3.80 34.31
C GLU A 670 -46.78 3.18 34.36
N VAL A 671 -47.69 3.61 33.48
CA VAL A 671 -49.03 3.02 33.36
C VAL A 671 -48.93 1.54 32.97
N ARG A 672 -48.09 1.18 32.01
CA ARG A 672 -47.86 -0.21 31.59
C ARG A 672 -47.30 -1.04 32.74
N LEU A 673 -46.33 -0.51 33.48
CA LEU A 673 -45.75 -1.16 34.66
C LEU A 673 -46.79 -1.34 35.76
N SER A 674 -47.64 -0.34 36.02
CA SER A 674 -48.74 -0.45 36.99
C SER A 674 -49.78 -1.50 36.58
N GLN A 675 -50.15 -1.57 35.29
CA GLN A 675 -51.08 -2.56 34.76
C GLN A 675 -50.50 -3.97 34.86
N THR A 676 -49.22 -4.12 34.54
CA THR A 676 -48.50 -5.39 34.67
C THR A 676 -48.43 -5.84 36.13
N ASN A 677 -48.21 -4.90 37.06
CA ASN A 677 -48.16 -5.19 38.49
C ASN A 677 -49.55 -5.53 39.06
N THR A 678 -50.62 -4.87 38.60
CA THR A 678 -52.00 -5.24 38.95
C THR A 678 -52.43 -6.59 38.39
N HIS A 679 -52.02 -6.95 37.16
CA HIS A 679 -52.26 -8.28 36.62
C HIS A 679 -51.51 -9.37 37.40
N ARG A 680 -50.29 -9.07 37.87
CA ARG A 680 -49.54 -9.96 38.75
C ARG A 680 -50.24 -10.17 40.10
N LEU A 681 -50.77 -9.10 40.69
CA LEU A 681 -51.51 -9.17 41.95
C LEU A 681 -52.89 -9.84 41.79
N GLN A 682 -53.57 -9.69 40.66
CA GLN A 682 -54.81 -10.43 40.35
C GLN A 682 -54.55 -11.92 40.10
N GLY A 683 -53.41 -12.28 39.49
CA GLY A 683 -53.01 -13.68 39.32
C GLY A 683 -52.71 -14.40 40.64
N ILE A 684 -52.27 -13.68 41.69
CA ILE A 684 -52.02 -14.27 43.01
C ILE A 684 -53.32 -14.48 43.80
N VAL A 685 -54.41 -13.79 43.46
CA VAL A 685 -55.70 -13.91 44.17
C VAL A 685 -56.66 -14.92 43.51
N MET A 686 -56.42 -15.35 42.27
CA MET A 686 -57.32 -16.28 41.56
C MET A 686 -57.06 -17.78 41.77
N ASP A 687 -55.97 -18.17 42.42
CA ASP A 687 -55.64 -19.59 42.68
C ASP A 687 -56.01 -20.05 44.11
N SER A 688 -57.08 -19.51 44.70
CA SER A 688 -57.60 -20.01 45.97
C SER A 688 -59.13 -19.99 46.02
N SER A 689 -59.70 -21.18 46.00
CA SER A 689 -61.03 -21.59 46.49
C SER A 689 -62.20 -21.63 45.51
N SER A 690 -62.78 -22.83 45.48
CA SER A 690 -64.09 -23.22 44.99
C SER A 690 -65.25 -22.72 45.85
N GLU A 691 -66.43 -22.75 45.23
CA GLU A 691 -67.81 -22.81 45.76
C GLU A 691 -68.54 -21.56 46.31
N SER A 692 -69.61 -21.25 45.56
CA SER A 692 -70.98 -20.93 46.01
C SER A 692 -71.43 -19.48 46.23
N ALA A 693 -72.65 -19.26 45.73
CA ALA A 693 -73.69 -18.31 46.15
C ALA A 693 -73.57 -16.80 45.82
N SER A 694 -74.36 -16.42 44.80
CA SER A 694 -75.42 -15.39 44.83
C SER A 694 -75.11 -13.91 45.04
N THR A 695 -76.01 -13.10 44.45
CA THR A 695 -76.37 -11.70 44.74
C THR A 695 -75.66 -10.53 44.00
N LYS A 696 -76.48 -9.93 43.12
CA LYS A 696 -76.88 -8.51 43.04
C LYS A 696 -75.81 -7.43 42.78
N GLU A 697 -75.99 -6.80 41.62
CA GLU A 697 -76.08 -5.35 41.41
C GLU A 697 -75.54 -4.43 42.52
N LYS A 698 -74.58 -3.56 42.19
CA LYS A 698 -74.78 -2.11 42.31
C LYS A 698 -73.72 -1.26 41.62
N GLU A 699 -74.25 -0.21 41.02
CA GLU A 699 -73.63 0.92 40.35
C GLU A 699 -72.51 1.59 41.15
N LYS A 700 -71.50 2.11 40.45
CA LYS A 700 -70.87 3.38 40.82
C LYS A 700 -70.41 4.16 39.59
N LYS A 701 -71.28 5.10 39.21
CA LYS A 701 -70.97 6.29 38.40
C LYS A 701 -69.85 7.09 39.06
N GLU A 702 -68.77 7.34 38.34
CA GLU A 702 -67.97 8.56 38.54
C GLU A 702 -68.08 9.43 37.28
N SER A 703 -68.87 10.49 37.42
CA SER A 703 -69.01 11.58 36.48
C SER A 703 -67.76 12.45 36.48
N LYS A 704 -66.91 12.37 35.46
CA LYS A 704 -65.96 13.43 35.11
C LYS A 704 -66.54 14.27 33.98
N ALA A 705 -66.70 15.56 34.26
CA ALA A 705 -67.26 16.55 33.36
C ALA A 705 -66.40 16.74 32.10
N PRO A 706 -66.98 16.90 30.90
CA PRO A 706 -66.22 17.20 29.70
C PRO A 706 -65.80 18.68 29.70
N VAL A 707 -64.49 18.92 29.77
CA VAL A 707 -63.88 20.23 29.56
C VAL A 707 -64.06 20.62 28.08
N LYS A 708 -64.83 21.67 27.81
CA LYS A 708 -64.98 22.25 26.47
C LYS A 708 -63.75 23.07 26.10
N LEU A 709 -63.00 22.64 25.11
CA LEU A 709 -62.03 23.48 24.38
C LEU A 709 -62.78 24.19 23.24
N VAL A 710 -62.72 25.53 23.22
CA VAL A 710 -63.26 26.35 22.12
C VAL A 710 -62.09 26.85 21.26
N PRO A 711 -62.12 26.68 19.92
CA PRO A 711 -61.04 27.16 19.05
C PRO A 711 -61.07 28.69 18.85
N VAL A 712 -59.91 29.33 18.95
CA VAL A 712 -59.65 30.68 18.41
C VAL A 712 -58.34 30.65 17.62
N SER A 713 -58.21 31.53 16.62
CA SER A 713 -57.27 31.51 15.50
C SER A 713 -55.76 31.59 15.79
N SER A 714 -55.28 31.29 17.00
CA SER A 714 -53.84 31.23 17.28
C SER A 714 -53.41 30.35 18.47
N GLY A 715 -54.11 29.24 18.75
CA GLY A 715 -53.67 28.19 19.70
C GLY A 715 -54.56 27.99 20.95
N TYR A 716 -54.28 26.93 21.72
CA TYR A 716 -55.07 26.52 22.89
C TYR A 716 -54.59 27.22 24.17
N PHE A 717 -55.50 27.86 24.91
CA PHE A 717 -55.24 28.50 26.20
C PHE A 717 -56.01 27.75 27.32
N GLN A 718 -55.33 27.42 28.42
CA GLN A 718 -55.92 26.79 29.61
C GLN A 718 -56.04 27.84 30.72
N GLU A 719 -57.27 28.15 31.13
CA GLU A 719 -57.56 29.14 32.18
C GLU A 719 -57.20 28.57 33.56
N LYS A 720 -56.12 29.07 34.18
CA LYS A 720 -55.77 28.76 35.58
C LYS A 720 -56.61 29.61 36.52
N GLU A 721 -57.44 28.95 37.34
CA GLU A 721 -58.11 29.57 38.48
C GLU A 721 -57.10 30.19 39.45
N ARG A 722 -57.15 31.52 39.62
CA ARG A 722 -56.54 32.19 40.77
C ARG A 722 -57.56 32.22 41.90
N LYS A 723 -57.24 31.50 42.98
CA LYS A 723 -57.86 31.63 44.30
C LYS A 723 -57.88 33.10 44.73
N GLY A 724 -59.07 33.61 44.99
CA GLY A 724 -59.28 34.84 45.73
C GLY A 724 -58.82 34.70 47.18
N LYS A 725 -58.13 35.73 47.67
CA LYS A 725 -58.30 36.21 49.03
C LYS A 725 -59.26 37.39 48.93
N THR A 726 -60.47 37.24 49.44
CA THR A 726 -61.17 38.36 50.07
C THR A 726 -60.91 38.27 51.56
N LYS A 727 -61.14 39.39 52.27
CA LYS A 727 -61.59 39.26 53.65
C LYS A 727 -62.79 38.33 53.76
#